data_AF-A0A813WVQ8-F1
#
_entry.id   AF-A0A813WVQ8-F1
#
_cell.length_a   1.000
_cell.length_b   1.000
_cell.length_c   1.000
_cell.angle_alpha   90.00
_cell.angle_beta   90.00
_cell.angle_gamma   90.00
#
_symmetry.space_group_name_H-M   'P 1'
#
loop_
_entity.id
_entity.type
_entity.pdbx_description
1 polymer ?
#
loop_
_entity_poly.entity_id
_entity_poly.type
_entity_poly.pdbx_seq_one_letter_code
_entity_poly.pdbx_strand_id
1 'polypeptide(L)'
;TKFITTTTTKTTSSVIQSSTLISLTETLKETTTTKAASTITFTDTRSSFIETTNLKTISEETLIITTNLNSISNTKLTNSFSYLNSISLNSSRINVQFEFMDMSDFIKILSIATDLNDCLTNCSNHGHCNYDIYMNKFTCVCQENYYGSSCKFDLRPCSSNPCLNNATCSNVRIDNTMNYDCQCYGDYYSGRNCELKKDVCSNETCSNRGECYDQNYSPKCKCFSMYSGDKCEIESNFLNTIKTVKRTTSLIATVVLAYSGGLDTSCILAWLIEQNYEVIAYLANIGQDEDFEAAREKALKLGAKDFVCLDLRKQFVEDFIFPAIQANAIYEDRYLLGTSLARPCITLGLIKVAYEKNASYISHGATGKGNDQVRFELSSYALKPDIQVISPWKIPEFYERFKGRVDLFEYASKHDIPLPVTPKNPWSMDANLLHISYESGILEKPECPAPDHIYQMTSNPSDWPDHDDLLRIDFSKGVPVKVKNEKSQEEFTDPLEIMIYLNKIGKIHGVGRIDIVENRFVGMKSRGIYETPGGTILYHAHLDIELFTMDREVRKIKQSLVPRYSEIIYNGFWFSPEGSFLRDVVNRSQENVEGSVWISVFKGNVYIKARKSDKSLYNETLVSMDVKGDYEPSDAAGFIKINAVRLKENFRQNGSNF
;
A
#
# COMPACT_ATOMS: atom_id res chain seq x y z
N THR A 1 21.86 -61.29 -39.17
CA THR A 1 20.56 -61.40 -38.47
C THR A 1 20.54 -60.47 -37.27
N LYS A 2 19.92 -59.30 -37.37
CA LYS A 2 19.22 -58.62 -36.26
C LYS A 2 18.46 -57.41 -36.83
N PHE A 3 17.16 -57.45 -36.62
CA PHE A 3 16.14 -56.49 -37.02
C PHE A 3 16.12 -55.27 -36.08
N ILE A 4 16.11 -54.09 -36.69
CA ILE A 4 15.24 -52.90 -36.50
C ILE A 4 14.50 -52.71 -35.16
N THR A 5 14.72 -51.53 -34.56
CA THR A 5 13.63 -50.67 -34.04
C THR A 5 13.95 -49.19 -34.26
N THR A 6 13.02 -48.49 -34.89
CA THR A 6 13.05 -47.06 -35.28
C THR A 6 12.67 -46.17 -34.10
N THR A 7 13.27 -44.98 -33.98
CA THR A 7 12.70 -43.87 -33.19
C THR A 7 12.92 -42.55 -33.92
N THR A 8 11.81 -41.88 -34.20
CA THR A 8 11.64 -40.63 -34.92
C THR A 8 12.13 -39.44 -34.07
N THR A 9 13.10 -38.67 -34.56
CA THR A 9 13.51 -37.39 -33.95
C THR A 9 12.72 -36.23 -34.55
N LYS A 10 11.92 -35.57 -33.71
CA LYS A 10 11.26 -34.28 -33.99
C LYS A 10 12.32 -33.19 -34.18
N THR A 11 12.18 -32.46 -35.27
CA THR A 11 12.83 -31.17 -35.55
C THR A 11 12.47 -30.13 -34.50
N THR A 12 13.49 -29.53 -33.87
CA THR A 12 13.36 -28.30 -33.07
C THR A 12 14.23 -27.22 -33.71
N SER A 13 13.63 -26.05 -33.94
CA SER A 13 14.25 -24.86 -34.49
C SER A 13 15.01 -24.09 -33.41
N SER A 14 16.32 -23.91 -33.55
CA SER A 14 17.15 -23.07 -32.68
C SER A 14 17.51 -21.74 -33.36
N VAL A 15 17.28 -20.63 -32.67
CA VAL A 15 17.69 -19.26 -33.04
C VAL A 15 19.16 -19.06 -32.69
N ILE A 16 20.00 -18.64 -33.64
CA ILE A 16 21.47 -18.49 -33.44
C ILE A 16 21.84 -17.00 -33.49
N GLN A 17 22.53 -16.50 -32.46
CA GLN A 17 23.03 -15.11 -32.36
C GLN A 17 24.36 -14.92 -33.15
N SER A 18 24.62 -13.69 -33.60
CA SER A 18 25.66 -13.34 -34.60
C SER A 18 27.12 -13.43 -34.13
N SER A 19 27.41 -13.92 -32.92
CA SER A 19 28.79 -14.17 -32.44
C SER A 19 29.28 -15.61 -32.72
N THR A 20 28.49 -16.43 -33.40
CA THR A 20 28.72 -17.89 -33.51
C THR A 20 29.19 -18.37 -34.90
N LEU A 21 29.62 -17.48 -35.80
CA LEU A 21 29.98 -17.86 -37.18
C LEU A 21 31.37 -18.53 -37.32
N ILE A 22 32.27 -18.33 -36.35
CA ILE A 22 33.57 -19.02 -36.30
C ILE A 22 33.40 -20.49 -35.92
N SER A 23 32.37 -20.83 -35.13
CA SER A 23 32.10 -22.20 -34.68
C SER A 23 31.49 -23.08 -35.79
N LEU A 24 30.69 -22.51 -36.71
CA LEU A 24 30.08 -23.28 -37.80
C LEU A 24 31.11 -23.78 -38.83
N THR A 25 32.22 -23.06 -39.00
CA THR A 25 33.31 -23.46 -39.90
C THR A 25 34.10 -24.65 -39.34
N GLU A 26 34.11 -24.83 -38.02
CA GLU A 26 34.72 -25.99 -37.36
C GLU A 26 33.78 -27.20 -37.36
N THR A 27 32.47 -27.02 -37.16
CA THR A 27 31.51 -28.14 -37.15
C THR A 27 31.31 -28.78 -38.54
N LEU A 28 31.43 -27.99 -39.62
CA LEU A 28 31.31 -28.50 -41.00
C LEU A 28 32.55 -29.25 -41.50
N LYS A 29 33.69 -29.21 -40.78
CA LYS A 29 34.85 -30.06 -41.07
C LYS A 29 34.66 -31.51 -40.62
N GLU A 30 33.73 -31.78 -39.70
CA GLU A 30 33.58 -33.11 -39.07
C GLU A 30 32.36 -33.91 -39.54
N THR A 31 31.51 -33.36 -40.43
CA THR A 31 30.27 -34.01 -40.88
C THR A 31 30.25 -34.33 -42.37
N THR A 32 31.28 -35.02 -42.87
CA THR A 32 31.15 -35.78 -44.13
C THR A 32 30.52 -37.14 -43.82
N THR A 33 29.20 -37.23 -43.97
CA THR A 33 28.43 -38.35 -44.58
C THR A 33 27.01 -38.38 -44.02
N THR A 34 26.11 -37.56 -44.54
CA THR A 34 24.69 -37.96 -44.69
C THR A 34 23.96 -36.96 -45.58
N LYS A 35 23.31 -37.46 -46.62
CA LYS A 35 22.41 -36.73 -47.52
C LYS A 35 21.24 -36.14 -46.74
N ALA A 36 21.22 -34.83 -46.53
CA ALA A 36 20.01 -34.09 -46.20
C ALA A 36 20.07 -32.72 -46.86
N ALA A 37 19.10 -32.44 -47.74
CA ALA A 37 18.88 -31.10 -48.28
C ALA A 37 18.62 -30.16 -47.09
N SER A 38 19.53 -29.23 -46.85
CA SER A 38 19.47 -28.29 -45.73
C SER A 38 19.08 -26.92 -46.28
N THR A 39 17.90 -26.45 -45.87
CA THR A 39 17.48 -25.05 -46.08
C THR A 39 18.10 -24.23 -44.94
N ILE A 40 19.02 -23.32 -45.26
CA ILE A 40 19.58 -22.38 -44.28
C ILE A 40 18.77 -21.09 -44.37
N THR A 41 18.14 -20.71 -43.25
CA THR A 41 17.29 -19.52 -43.14
C THR A 41 17.95 -18.52 -42.20
N PHE A 42 18.32 -17.34 -42.70
CA PHE A 42 18.77 -16.24 -41.84
C PHE A 42 17.55 -15.44 -41.36
N THR A 43 17.52 -15.09 -40.07
CA THR A 43 16.47 -14.26 -39.47
C THR A 43 17.12 -13.09 -38.73
N ASP A 44 16.85 -11.87 -39.18
CA ASP A 44 17.22 -10.64 -38.46
C ASP A 44 16.15 -10.34 -37.41
N THR A 45 16.58 -10.01 -36.19
CA THR A 45 15.71 -9.75 -35.02
C THR A 45 15.44 -8.26 -34.77
N ARG A 46 15.82 -7.36 -35.69
CA ARG A 46 15.65 -5.91 -35.48
C ARG A 46 14.76 -5.16 -36.49
N SER A 47 14.03 -5.84 -37.36
CA SER A 47 12.95 -5.21 -38.14
C SER A 47 11.69 -6.09 -38.15
N SER A 48 10.52 -5.47 -38.10
CA SER A 48 9.21 -6.14 -38.04
C SER A 48 8.73 -6.72 -39.38
N PHE A 49 9.65 -7.14 -40.26
CA PHE A 49 9.33 -7.86 -41.50
C PHE A 49 10.29 -9.04 -41.67
N ILE A 50 9.73 -10.25 -41.72
CA ILE A 50 10.49 -11.50 -41.90
C ILE A 50 10.90 -11.60 -43.37
N GLU A 51 12.18 -11.48 -43.69
CA GLU A 51 12.72 -11.82 -45.01
C GLU A 51 13.63 -13.05 -44.92
N THR A 52 13.14 -14.17 -45.43
CA THR A 52 13.88 -15.44 -45.54
C THR A 52 14.58 -15.53 -46.90
N THR A 53 15.91 -15.46 -46.93
CA THR A 53 16.70 -15.90 -48.09
C THR A 53 16.77 -17.43 -48.05
N ASN A 54 16.24 -18.10 -49.07
CA ASN A 54 16.29 -19.56 -49.16
C ASN A 54 17.44 -19.98 -50.07
N LEU A 55 18.41 -20.70 -49.51
CA LEU A 55 19.45 -21.39 -50.27
C LEU A 55 18.96 -22.80 -50.57
N LYS A 56 18.96 -23.18 -51.86
CA LYS A 56 18.58 -24.52 -52.28
C LYS A 56 19.65 -25.10 -53.21
N THR A 57 20.33 -26.14 -52.74
CA THR A 57 21.23 -26.97 -53.55
C THR A 57 20.37 -28.00 -54.29
N ILE A 58 20.45 -28.02 -55.62
CA ILE A 58 19.63 -28.93 -56.46
C ILE A 58 20.43 -30.17 -56.88
N SER A 59 21.75 -30.08 -56.91
CA SER A 59 22.72 -31.16 -57.17
C SER A 59 24.10 -30.80 -56.58
N GLU A 60 25.09 -31.71 -56.63
CA GLU A 60 26.47 -31.49 -56.14
C GLU A 60 27.21 -30.34 -56.86
N GLU A 61 26.67 -29.80 -57.97
CA GLU A 61 27.37 -28.84 -58.85
C GLU A 61 26.61 -27.51 -59.05
N THR A 62 25.45 -27.30 -58.40
CA THR A 62 24.60 -26.12 -58.67
C THR A 62 23.94 -25.52 -57.43
N LEU A 63 24.14 -24.21 -57.21
CA LEU A 63 23.48 -23.43 -56.15
C LEU A 63 22.57 -22.35 -56.74
N ILE A 64 21.35 -22.30 -56.22
CA ILE A 64 20.40 -21.23 -56.53
C ILE A 64 20.18 -20.39 -55.28
N ILE A 65 20.43 -19.08 -55.43
CA ILE A 65 20.13 -18.08 -54.41
C ILE A 65 18.83 -17.39 -54.83
N THR A 66 17.79 -17.50 -54.00
CA THR A 66 16.50 -16.84 -54.23
C THR A 66 16.28 -15.77 -53.16
N THR A 67 16.15 -14.51 -53.59
CA THR A 67 15.83 -13.37 -52.71
C THR A 67 14.56 -12.66 -53.14
N ASN A 68 13.78 -12.14 -52.17
CA ASN A 68 12.56 -11.37 -52.43
C ASN A 68 12.93 -9.93 -52.83
N LEU A 69 12.19 -9.39 -53.80
CA LEU A 69 12.34 -8.02 -54.31
C LEU A 69 11.27 -7.12 -53.69
N ASN A 70 11.61 -6.39 -52.63
CA ASN A 70 10.71 -5.34 -52.13
C ASN A 70 11.24 -3.90 -52.32
N SER A 71 12.43 -3.68 -52.90
CA SER A 71 12.93 -2.31 -53.11
C SER A 71 14.05 -2.14 -54.16
N ILE A 72 14.08 -2.95 -55.22
CA ILE A 72 15.02 -2.74 -56.33
C ILE A 72 14.26 -2.20 -57.54
N SER A 73 14.14 -0.87 -57.64
CA SER A 73 13.98 -0.22 -58.93
C SER A 73 15.38 0.08 -59.49
N ASN A 74 15.78 -0.70 -60.50
CA ASN A 74 16.95 -0.49 -61.38
C ASN A 74 18.36 -0.79 -60.82
N THR A 75 18.61 -1.97 -60.24
CA THR A 75 19.98 -2.50 -60.19
C THR A 75 20.39 -3.06 -61.55
N LYS A 76 21.36 -2.43 -62.21
CA LYS A 76 21.93 -2.91 -63.47
C LYS A 76 23.03 -3.93 -63.16
N LEU A 77 22.67 -5.21 -63.06
CA LEU A 77 23.64 -6.30 -62.92
C LEU A 77 24.32 -6.54 -64.27
N THR A 78 25.64 -6.36 -64.34
CA THR A 78 26.44 -6.65 -65.54
C THR A 78 27.08 -8.04 -65.43
N ASN A 79 26.90 -8.85 -66.48
CA ASN A 79 27.40 -10.23 -66.55
C ASN A 79 28.92 -10.24 -66.76
N SER A 80 29.69 -10.65 -65.76
CA SER A 80 31.15 -10.80 -65.90
C SER A 80 31.75 -11.84 -64.96
N PHE A 81 31.04 -12.94 -64.67
CA PHE A 81 31.58 -14.08 -63.93
C PHE A 81 31.57 -15.34 -64.80
N SER A 82 32.69 -16.07 -64.82
CA SER A 82 32.85 -17.34 -65.54
C SER A 82 32.03 -18.51 -64.96
N TYR A 83 31.48 -18.33 -63.75
CA TYR A 83 30.77 -19.36 -62.98
C TYR A 83 29.27 -19.07 -62.79
N LEU A 84 28.79 -17.96 -63.35
CA LEU A 84 27.40 -17.54 -63.27
C LEU A 84 26.65 -18.16 -64.45
N ASN A 85 25.75 -19.10 -64.16
CA ASN A 85 25.06 -19.87 -65.18
C ASN A 85 23.82 -19.12 -65.70
N SER A 86 22.95 -18.64 -64.81
CA SER A 86 21.80 -17.82 -65.23
C SER A 86 21.28 -16.88 -64.13
N ILE A 87 20.67 -15.78 -64.55
CA ILE A 87 19.87 -14.89 -63.69
C ILE A 87 18.45 -14.89 -64.25
N SER A 88 17.46 -15.26 -63.44
CA SER A 88 16.05 -15.16 -63.80
C SER A 88 15.29 -14.29 -62.81
N LEU A 89 14.46 -13.39 -63.36
CA LEU A 89 13.59 -12.50 -62.61
C LEU A 89 12.14 -12.99 -62.72
N ASN A 90 11.46 -13.10 -61.59
CA ASN A 90 10.00 -13.17 -61.52
C ASN A 90 9.47 -11.94 -60.78
N SER A 91 8.17 -11.67 -60.87
CA SER A 91 7.51 -10.43 -60.40
C SER A 91 7.74 -10.03 -58.94
N SER A 92 8.35 -10.89 -58.12
CA SER A 92 8.74 -10.59 -56.73
C SER A 92 10.06 -11.23 -56.28
N ARG A 93 10.85 -11.87 -57.17
CA ARG A 93 12.06 -12.62 -56.79
C ARG A 93 13.17 -12.58 -57.86
N ILE A 94 14.42 -12.46 -57.41
CA ILE A 94 15.61 -12.71 -58.23
C ILE A 94 16.13 -14.11 -57.89
N ASN A 95 16.32 -14.94 -58.91
CA ASN A 95 17.03 -16.21 -58.82
C ASN A 95 18.38 -16.06 -59.53
N VAL A 96 19.47 -16.28 -58.82
CA VAL A 96 20.82 -16.33 -59.39
C VAL A 96 21.37 -17.75 -59.24
N GLN A 97 21.78 -18.34 -60.36
CA GLN A 97 22.29 -19.70 -60.43
C GLN A 97 23.79 -19.70 -60.74
N PHE A 98 24.56 -20.40 -59.91
CA PHE A 98 26.01 -20.60 -60.08
C PHE A 98 26.33 -22.09 -60.32
N GLU A 99 27.34 -22.35 -61.15
CA GLU A 99 27.97 -23.67 -61.33
C GLU A 99 29.36 -23.67 -60.65
N PHE A 100 29.64 -24.66 -59.79
CA PHE A 100 30.92 -24.76 -59.07
C PHE A 100 31.81 -25.87 -59.61
N MET A 101 33.13 -25.68 -59.49
CA MET A 101 34.10 -26.77 -59.62
C MET A 101 34.94 -27.05 -58.36
N ASP A 102 34.93 -26.20 -57.30
CA ASP A 102 35.57 -26.54 -56.02
C ASP A 102 35.02 -25.78 -54.78
N MET A 103 35.48 -26.19 -53.57
CA MET A 103 35.10 -25.63 -52.27
C MET A 103 35.64 -24.22 -51.98
N SER A 104 36.68 -23.77 -52.70
CA SER A 104 37.23 -22.42 -52.57
C SER A 104 36.26 -21.39 -53.18
N ASP A 105 35.66 -21.75 -54.31
CA ASP A 105 34.69 -20.89 -55.00
C ASP A 105 33.36 -20.79 -54.23
N PHE A 106 32.97 -21.85 -53.52
CA PHE A 106 31.82 -21.83 -52.61
C PHE A 106 31.99 -20.81 -51.46
N ILE A 107 33.17 -20.74 -50.85
CA ILE A 107 33.46 -19.80 -49.75
C ILE A 107 33.47 -18.35 -50.25
N LYS A 108 33.99 -18.07 -51.46
CA LYS A 108 33.95 -16.73 -52.06
C LYS A 108 32.52 -16.27 -52.34
N ILE A 109 31.67 -17.16 -52.86
CA ILE A 109 30.26 -16.84 -53.14
C ILE A 109 29.48 -16.59 -51.85
N LEU A 110 29.77 -17.33 -50.77
CA LEU A 110 29.16 -17.11 -49.46
C LEU A 110 29.55 -15.75 -48.86
N SER A 111 30.82 -15.34 -48.99
CA SER A 111 31.29 -14.01 -48.57
C SER A 111 30.51 -12.88 -49.26
N ILE A 112 30.36 -12.97 -50.59
CA ILE A 112 29.66 -11.94 -51.38
C ILE A 112 28.17 -11.87 -50.99
N ALA A 113 27.52 -13.01 -50.73
CA ALA A 113 26.12 -13.04 -50.32
C ALA A 113 25.90 -12.42 -48.92
N THR A 114 26.88 -12.58 -48.02
CA THR A 114 26.82 -12.01 -46.66
C THR A 114 27.00 -10.49 -46.71
N ASP A 115 27.97 -10.00 -47.49
CA ASP A 115 28.23 -8.56 -47.62
C ASP A 115 27.10 -7.81 -48.35
N LEU A 116 26.39 -8.48 -49.26
CA LEU A 116 25.19 -7.93 -49.91
C LEU A 116 24.01 -7.78 -48.95
N ASN A 117 23.87 -8.71 -47.99
CA ASN A 117 22.85 -8.63 -46.94
C ASN A 117 23.14 -7.50 -45.94
N ASP A 118 24.42 -7.29 -45.61
CA ASP A 118 24.86 -6.18 -44.76
C ASP A 118 24.62 -4.81 -45.42
N CYS A 119 24.72 -4.70 -46.74
CA CYS A 119 24.35 -3.50 -47.49
C CYS A 119 22.85 -3.20 -47.41
N LEU A 120 21.99 -4.22 -47.51
CA LEU A 120 20.53 -4.05 -47.48
C LEU A 120 20.00 -3.70 -46.08
N THR A 121 20.70 -4.06 -45.01
CA THR A 121 20.27 -3.85 -43.62
C THR A 121 20.85 -2.58 -42.97
N ASN A 122 21.98 -2.06 -43.44
CA ASN A 122 22.68 -0.96 -42.77
C ASN A 122 22.30 0.46 -43.24
N CYS A 123 21.60 0.62 -44.36
CA CYS A 123 21.09 1.94 -44.80
C CYS A 123 19.73 2.23 -44.14
N SER A 124 19.75 3.03 -43.06
CA SER A 124 18.55 3.39 -42.29
C SER A 124 17.64 4.40 -43.02
N ASN A 125 16.40 4.58 -42.54
CA ASN A 125 15.44 5.58 -43.05
C ASN A 125 15.17 5.53 -44.57
N HIS A 126 15.05 4.32 -45.13
CA HIS A 126 14.82 4.08 -46.57
C HIS A 126 15.95 4.61 -47.48
N GLY A 127 17.19 4.72 -46.96
CA GLY A 127 18.37 5.03 -47.77
C GLY A 127 18.66 3.93 -48.80
N HIS A 128 19.03 4.32 -50.01
CA HIS A 128 19.33 3.39 -51.10
C HIS A 128 20.78 2.90 -51.00
N CYS A 129 21.00 1.60 -50.82
CA CYS A 129 22.36 1.03 -50.74
C CYS A 129 22.96 0.79 -52.13
N ASN A 130 24.17 1.29 -52.35
CA ASN A 130 24.95 1.06 -53.56
C ASN A 130 26.18 0.21 -53.21
N TYR A 131 26.24 -1.03 -53.69
CA TYR A 131 27.29 -2.00 -53.40
C TYR A 131 28.29 -2.10 -54.56
N ASP A 132 29.57 -1.84 -54.28
CA ASP A 132 30.67 -2.06 -55.22
C ASP A 132 31.31 -3.44 -54.95
N ILE A 133 31.03 -4.37 -55.85
CA ILE A 133 31.43 -5.78 -55.76
C ILE A 133 32.94 -5.96 -55.94
N TYR A 134 33.64 -5.05 -56.63
CA TYR A 134 35.08 -5.19 -56.90
C TYR A 134 35.94 -4.70 -55.74
N MET A 135 35.44 -3.72 -54.99
CA MET A 135 36.13 -3.13 -53.84
C MET A 135 35.67 -3.69 -52.50
N ASN A 136 34.65 -4.57 -52.50
CA ASN A 136 33.97 -5.12 -51.34
C ASN A 136 33.50 -4.02 -50.36
N LYS A 137 32.88 -2.96 -50.91
CA LYS A 137 32.45 -1.78 -50.14
C LYS A 137 31.07 -1.32 -50.59
N PHE A 138 30.28 -0.82 -49.65
CA PHE A 138 28.98 -0.22 -49.95
C PHE A 138 28.91 1.24 -49.50
N THR A 139 28.03 2.01 -50.16
CA THR A 139 27.70 3.38 -49.76
C THR A 139 26.19 3.56 -49.73
N CYS A 140 25.66 4.25 -48.71
CA CYS A 140 24.24 4.57 -48.64
C CYS A 140 23.98 5.94 -49.29
N VAL A 141 22.99 5.99 -50.18
CA VAL A 141 22.45 7.23 -50.76
C VAL A 141 21.17 7.58 -50.01
N CYS A 142 21.20 8.69 -49.27
CA CYS A 142 20.10 9.06 -48.38
C CYS A 142 18.96 9.76 -49.14
N GLN A 143 17.72 9.49 -48.74
CA GLN A 143 16.54 10.25 -49.21
C GLN A 143 16.58 11.70 -48.72
N GLU A 144 15.79 12.57 -49.37
CA GLU A 144 15.65 13.97 -48.96
C GLU A 144 15.33 14.07 -47.47
N ASN A 145 16.08 14.93 -46.77
CA ASN A 145 16.05 15.14 -45.32
C ASN A 145 16.83 14.14 -44.44
N TYR A 146 17.61 13.21 -45.00
CA TYR A 146 18.52 12.37 -44.22
C TYR A 146 19.98 12.45 -44.71
N TYR A 147 20.94 12.20 -43.83
CA TYR A 147 22.37 12.27 -44.17
C TYR A 147 23.23 11.36 -43.28
N GLY A 148 24.52 11.30 -43.61
CA GLY A 148 25.51 10.41 -42.99
C GLY A 148 25.71 9.11 -43.78
N SER A 149 26.82 8.43 -43.52
CA SER A 149 27.25 7.24 -44.28
C SER A 149 26.27 6.05 -44.24
N SER A 150 25.36 6.04 -43.26
CA SER A 150 24.30 5.04 -43.11
C SER A 150 22.88 5.64 -43.10
N CYS A 151 22.72 6.91 -43.50
CA CYS A 151 21.43 7.63 -43.52
C CYS A 151 20.67 7.67 -42.18
N LYS A 152 21.41 7.61 -41.07
CA LYS A 152 20.83 7.60 -39.72
C LYS A 152 20.42 8.98 -39.21
N PHE A 153 20.98 10.06 -39.76
CA PHE A 153 20.75 11.40 -39.23
C PHE A 153 19.65 12.12 -40.02
N ASP A 154 18.61 12.55 -39.32
CA ASP A 154 17.49 13.32 -39.87
C ASP A 154 17.81 14.83 -39.82
N LEU A 155 17.55 15.54 -40.92
CA LEU A 155 17.70 17.00 -41.05
C LEU A 155 16.53 17.76 -40.42
N ARG A 156 15.41 17.11 -40.10
CA ARG A 156 14.25 17.69 -39.40
C ARG A 156 13.66 16.72 -38.35
N PRO A 157 14.41 16.37 -37.29
CA PRO A 157 13.97 15.36 -36.30
C PRO A 157 12.61 15.65 -35.62
N CYS A 158 12.17 16.91 -35.55
CA CYS A 158 10.86 17.27 -35.02
C CYS A 158 9.66 16.85 -35.90
N SER A 159 9.85 16.54 -37.18
CA SER A 159 8.75 16.15 -38.07
C SER A 159 8.12 14.80 -37.69
N SER A 160 8.82 13.97 -36.92
CA SER A 160 8.29 12.72 -36.37
C SER A 160 7.51 12.89 -35.06
N ASN A 161 7.27 14.13 -34.60
CA ASN A 161 6.60 14.46 -33.34
C ASN A 161 7.16 13.71 -32.12
N PRO A 162 8.46 13.81 -31.81
CA PRO A 162 9.09 13.05 -30.73
C PRO A 162 8.70 13.52 -29.32
N CYS A 163 8.19 14.76 -29.17
CA CYS A 163 7.84 15.33 -27.88
C CYS A 163 6.42 14.95 -27.44
N LEU A 164 6.27 14.49 -26.20
CA LEU A 164 5.01 14.02 -25.62
C LEU A 164 4.32 15.14 -24.79
N ASN A 165 3.08 14.91 -24.37
CA ASN A 165 2.36 15.78 -23.41
C ASN A 165 2.24 17.26 -23.85
N ASN A 166 1.90 17.50 -25.11
CA ASN A 166 1.75 18.85 -25.70
C ASN A 166 3.03 19.73 -25.64
N ALA A 167 4.20 19.11 -25.53
CA ALA A 167 5.48 19.81 -25.60
C ALA A 167 5.77 20.35 -27.02
N THR A 168 6.48 21.48 -27.09
CA THR A 168 6.87 22.10 -28.37
C THR A 168 8.24 21.57 -28.80
N CYS A 169 8.33 20.99 -29.99
CA CYS A 169 9.59 20.49 -30.54
C CYS A 169 10.33 21.57 -31.33
N SER A 170 11.64 21.70 -31.11
CA SER A 170 12.52 22.54 -31.91
C SER A 170 13.72 21.75 -32.47
N ASN A 171 14.05 21.95 -33.74
CA ASN A 171 15.25 21.32 -34.33
C ASN A 171 16.48 22.12 -33.90
N VAL A 172 17.44 21.46 -33.25
CA VAL A 172 18.65 22.07 -32.70
C VAL A 172 19.90 21.38 -33.25
N ARG A 173 20.98 22.14 -33.45
CA ARG A 173 22.25 21.59 -33.96
C ARG A 173 23.21 21.37 -32.78
N ILE A 174 23.58 20.12 -32.53
CA ILE A 174 24.52 19.72 -31.46
C ILE A 174 25.68 18.97 -32.13
N ASP A 175 26.93 19.39 -31.88
CA ASP A 175 28.15 18.77 -32.42
C ASP A 175 28.07 18.48 -33.93
N ASN A 176 27.70 19.51 -34.71
CA ASN A 176 27.49 19.46 -36.16
C ASN A 176 26.43 18.47 -36.66
N THR A 177 25.64 17.88 -35.75
CA THR A 177 24.55 16.96 -36.06
C THR A 177 23.20 17.62 -35.72
N MET A 178 22.23 17.53 -36.63
CA MET A 178 20.86 17.97 -36.36
C MET A 178 20.17 17.01 -35.38
N ASN A 179 19.57 17.57 -34.33
CA ASN A 179 18.87 16.88 -33.24
C ASN A 179 17.55 17.62 -32.95
N TYR A 180 16.79 17.16 -31.97
CA TYR A 180 15.61 17.88 -31.47
C TYR A 180 15.75 18.21 -29.99
N ASP A 181 15.10 19.29 -29.59
CA ASP A 181 14.90 19.68 -28.20
C ASP A 181 13.40 19.85 -27.94
N CYS A 182 12.92 19.21 -26.88
CA CYS A 182 11.52 19.23 -26.48
C CYS A 182 11.33 20.25 -25.36
N GLN A 183 10.70 21.37 -25.68
CA GLN A 183 10.28 22.33 -24.68
C GLN A 183 8.99 21.83 -24.02
N CYS A 184 9.15 21.21 -22.85
CA CYS A 184 8.04 20.64 -22.10
C CYS A 184 6.99 21.69 -21.73
N TYR A 185 5.72 21.26 -21.73
CA TYR A 185 4.61 22.15 -21.40
C TYR A 185 4.64 22.52 -19.90
N GLY A 186 5.12 23.73 -19.61
CA GLY A 186 5.32 24.23 -18.26
C GLY A 186 6.35 23.43 -17.45
N ASP A 187 6.34 23.61 -16.13
CA ASP A 187 7.23 22.91 -15.19
C ASP A 187 6.70 21.54 -14.74
N TYR A 188 5.67 21.01 -15.41
CA TYR A 188 4.95 19.81 -14.98
C TYR A 188 5.54 18.51 -15.49
N TYR A 189 6.31 18.58 -16.58
CA TYR A 189 6.93 17.43 -17.22
C TYR A 189 8.43 17.65 -17.41
N SER A 190 9.17 16.54 -17.46
CA SER A 190 10.62 16.49 -17.63
C SER A 190 11.01 15.21 -18.38
N GLY A 191 12.29 15.03 -18.66
CA GLY A 191 12.78 13.95 -19.53
C GLY A 191 13.00 14.45 -20.96
N ARG A 192 13.69 13.65 -21.77
CA ARG A 192 14.15 14.06 -23.12
C ARG A 192 12.98 14.30 -24.08
N ASN A 193 11.89 13.59 -23.87
CA ASN A 193 10.66 13.68 -24.66
C ASN A 193 9.48 14.19 -23.82
N CYS A 194 9.74 14.78 -22.64
CA CYS A 194 8.73 15.24 -21.67
C CYS A 194 7.84 14.11 -21.12
N GLU A 195 8.40 12.92 -20.95
CA GLU A 195 7.73 11.69 -20.52
C GLU A 195 7.55 11.56 -19.00
N LEU A 196 8.34 12.30 -18.19
CA LEU A 196 8.35 12.18 -16.73
C LEU A 196 7.52 13.30 -16.10
N LYS A 197 6.41 12.96 -15.42
CA LYS A 197 5.64 13.92 -14.60
C LYS A 197 6.50 14.33 -13.39
N LYS A 198 6.77 15.62 -13.22
CA LYS A 198 7.48 16.15 -12.04
C LYS A 198 6.56 16.10 -10.81
N ASP A 199 7.12 15.65 -9.69
CA ASP A 199 6.44 15.69 -8.39
C ASP A 199 6.39 17.13 -7.87
N VAL A 200 5.19 17.72 -7.88
CA VAL A 200 4.93 19.10 -7.49
C VAL A 200 5.19 19.34 -5.99
N CYS A 201 5.24 18.28 -5.17
CA CYS A 201 5.49 18.34 -3.72
C CYS A 201 6.97 18.18 -3.32
N SER A 202 7.88 17.90 -4.25
CA SER A 202 9.28 17.56 -3.95
C SER A 202 10.11 18.71 -3.35
N ASN A 203 9.71 19.96 -3.56
CA ASN A 203 10.40 21.16 -3.03
C ASN A 203 9.56 22.00 -2.06
N GLU A 204 8.31 21.63 -1.80
CA GLU A 204 7.41 22.39 -0.93
C GLU A 204 7.32 21.75 0.46
N THR A 205 7.66 22.54 1.49
CA THR A 205 7.56 22.10 2.88
C THR A 205 6.28 22.67 3.49
N CYS A 206 5.24 21.83 3.60
CA CYS A 206 4.10 22.16 4.44
C CYS A 206 4.58 22.29 5.90
N SER A 207 4.36 23.47 6.49
CA SER A 207 4.70 23.74 7.88
C SER A 207 3.80 22.95 8.83
N ASN A 208 4.20 22.84 10.10
CA ASN A 208 3.38 22.24 11.17
C ASN A 208 2.82 20.83 10.85
N ARG A 209 3.61 20.04 10.11
CA ARG A 209 3.28 18.66 9.70
C ARG A 209 2.03 18.56 8.81
N GLY A 210 1.75 19.58 8.00
CA GLY A 210 0.75 19.47 6.92
C GLY A 210 1.17 18.44 5.87
N GLU A 211 0.20 17.77 5.24
CA GLU A 211 0.44 16.81 4.16
C GLU A 211 0.37 17.55 2.80
N CYS A 212 1.43 17.51 1.99
CA CYS A 212 1.41 18.08 0.65
C CYS A 212 0.66 17.14 -0.32
N TYR A 213 -0.23 17.70 -1.14
CA TYR A 213 -0.92 17.00 -2.21
C TYR A 213 -1.02 17.86 -3.49
N ASP A 214 -1.09 17.20 -4.65
CA ASP A 214 -1.27 17.85 -5.96
C ASP A 214 -2.75 18.21 -6.16
N GLN A 215 -3.06 19.50 -6.29
CA GLN A 215 -4.37 20.01 -6.69
C GLN A 215 -4.24 20.81 -7.99
N ASN A 216 -4.63 20.20 -9.12
CA ASN A 216 -4.56 20.81 -10.45
C ASN A 216 -3.17 21.37 -10.79
N TYR A 217 -2.11 20.56 -10.61
CA TYR A 217 -0.73 20.93 -10.89
C TYR A 217 -0.19 22.07 -10.00
N SER A 218 -0.80 22.26 -8.83
CA SER A 218 -0.36 23.21 -7.81
C SER A 218 -0.18 22.46 -6.48
N PRO A 219 0.93 22.68 -5.75
CA PRO A 219 1.14 22.04 -4.46
C PRO A 219 0.19 22.69 -3.44
N LYS A 220 -0.64 21.87 -2.80
CA LYS A 220 -1.53 22.30 -1.72
C LYS A 220 -1.22 21.52 -0.45
N CYS A 221 -1.28 22.21 0.68
CA CYS A 221 -1.07 21.58 1.98
C CYS A 221 -2.42 21.28 2.62
N LYS A 222 -2.63 20.01 2.98
CA LYS A 222 -3.71 19.58 3.87
C LYS A 222 -3.23 19.76 5.30
N CYS A 223 -3.79 20.75 5.98
CA CYS A 223 -3.37 21.09 7.33
C CYS A 223 -4.02 20.19 8.38
N PHE A 224 -3.26 19.90 9.44
CA PHE A 224 -3.82 19.35 10.67
C PHE A 224 -4.87 20.33 11.23
N SER A 225 -5.90 19.83 11.90
CA SER A 225 -7.10 20.58 12.30
C SER A 225 -6.87 21.88 13.09
N MET A 226 -5.66 22.11 13.63
CA MET A 226 -5.26 23.31 14.36
C MET A 226 -4.53 24.36 13.50
N TYR A 227 -4.23 24.06 12.24
CA TYR A 227 -3.48 24.92 11.32
C TYR A 227 -4.27 25.15 10.03
N SER A 228 -3.90 26.22 9.32
CA SER A 228 -4.54 26.78 8.13
C SER A 228 -3.50 27.57 7.32
N GLY A 229 -3.90 28.21 6.24
CA GLY A 229 -2.97 28.85 5.30
C GLY A 229 -2.49 27.91 4.21
N ASP A 230 -1.93 28.47 3.14
CA ASP A 230 -1.58 27.71 1.93
C ASP A 230 -0.45 26.70 2.18
N LYS A 231 0.38 26.91 3.21
CA LYS A 231 1.46 26.03 3.66
C LYS A 231 1.29 25.53 5.09
N CYS A 232 0.10 25.63 5.69
CA CYS A 232 -0.15 25.29 7.10
C CYS A 232 0.68 26.10 8.10
N GLU A 233 1.15 27.26 7.68
CA GLU A 233 1.94 28.22 8.45
C GLU A 233 1.07 29.08 9.37
N ILE A 234 -0.21 29.19 9.06
CA ILE A 234 -1.18 29.94 9.84
C ILE A 234 -1.79 28.98 10.85
N GLU A 235 -1.36 29.02 12.09
CA GLU A 235 -2.19 28.50 13.18
C GLU A 235 -3.61 29.05 13.01
N SER A 236 -4.60 28.17 12.88
CA SER A 236 -6.00 28.57 12.63
C SER A 236 -6.37 29.69 13.61
N ASN A 237 -7.22 30.64 13.18
CA ASN A 237 -7.59 31.91 13.85
C ASN A 237 -7.97 31.85 15.35
N PHE A 238 -7.97 30.66 15.92
CA PHE A 238 -7.90 30.37 17.35
C PHE A 238 -6.77 31.12 18.09
N LEU A 239 -5.54 31.22 17.56
CA LEU A 239 -4.41 31.83 18.33
C LEU A 239 -4.23 33.35 18.14
N ASN A 240 -4.65 33.95 17.02
CA ASN A 240 -4.47 35.39 16.77
C ASN A 240 -5.55 36.30 17.39
N THR A 241 -6.69 35.76 17.82
CA THR A 241 -7.68 36.52 18.60
C THR A 241 -7.26 36.66 20.09
N ILE A 242 -6.19 35.98 20.52
CA ILE A 242 -5.77 35.89 21.93
C ILE A 242 -4.91 37.08 22.38
N LYS A 243 -4.42 37.95 21.49
CA LYS A 243 -3.59 39.11 21.89
C LYS A 243 -4.37 40.34 22.38
N THR A 244 -5.71 40.32 22.37
CA THR A 244 -6.52 41.48 22.81
C THR A 244 -7.77 41.12 23.62
N VAL A 245 -7.76 40.00 24.35
CA VAL A 245 -8.79 39.74 25.36
C VAL A 245 -8.31 40.30 26.70
N LYS A 246 -8.86 41.47 27.08
CA LYS A 246 -8.75 41.96 28.46
C LYS A 246 -9.29 40.90 29.40
N ARG A 247 -8.46 40.48 30.37
CA ARG A 247 -8.86 39.70 31.54
C ARG A 247 -10.09 40.37 32.19
N THR A 248 -11.27 39.81 31.97
CA THR A 248 -12.40 39.96 32.88
C THR A 248 -12.21 38.92 33.97
N THR A 249 -11.93 39.40 35.18
CA THR A 249 -11.83 38.61 36.39
C THR A 249 -13.21 38.09 36.77
N SER A 250 -13.61 36.94 36.22
CA SER A 250 -14.50 36.05 36.94
C SER A 250 -13.72 35.52 38.15
N LEU A 251 -14.26 35.70 39.35
CA LEU A 251 -13.69 35.13 40.59
C LEU A 251 -13.88 33.61 40.67
N ILE A 252 -14.72 33.04 39.79
CA ILE A 252 -15.07 31.62 39.73
C ILE A 252 -14.36 30.99 38.53
N ALA A 253 -13.60 29.91 38.77
CA ALA A 253 -12.86 29.19 37.74
C ALA A 253 -13.79 28.25 36.96
N THR A 254 -13.67 28.28 35.63
CA THR A 254 -14.40 27.38 34.72
C THR A 254 -13.65 26.06 34.53
N VAL A 255 -14.38 24.94 34.66
CA VAL A 255 -13.87 23.58 34.43
C VAL A 255 -14.69 22.89 33.35
N VAL A 256 -14.04 22.24 32.38
CA VAL A 256 -14.71 21.36 31.41
C VAL A 256 -14.61 19.91 31.88
N LEU A 257 -15.74 19.30 32.21
CA LEU A 257 -15.83 17.93 32.68
C LEU A 257 -16.13 16.99 31.50
N ALA A 258 -15.26 16.01 31.26
CA ALA A 258 -15.59 14.86 30.42
C ALA A 258 -16.72 14.05 31.08
N TYR A 259 -17.92 14.18 30.53
CA TYR A 259 -19.19 13.75 31.12
C TYR A 259 -19.85 12.65 30.28
N SER A 260 -20.27 11.56 30.92
CA SER A 260 -20.95 10.44 30.27
C SER A 260 -22.41 10.25 30.70
N GLY A 261 -22.94 11.08 31.60
CA GLY A 261 -24.28 10.89 32.17
C GLY A 261 -24.38 9.79 33.23
N GLY A 262 -23.32 8.98 33.39
CA GLY A 262 -23.23 7.94 34.42
C GLY A 262 -23.15 8.50 35.84
N LEU A 263 -23.40 7.63 36.83
CA LEU A 263 -23.39 7.94 38.26
C LEU A 263 -22.14 8.74 38.66
N ASP A 264 -20.95 8.21 38.37
CA ASP A 264 -19.67 8.79 38.75
C ASP A 264 -19.49 10.22 38.21
N THR A 265 -19.69 10.44 36.90
CA THR A 265 -19.53 11.79 36.32
C THR A 265 -20.65 12.75 36.74
N SER A 266 -21.86 12.27 37.04
CA SER A 266 -22.93 13.12 37.61
C SER A 266 -22.62 13.54 39.05
N CYS A 267 -22.08 12.65 39.88
CA CYS A 267 -21.64 12.98 41.22
C CYS A 267 -20.43 13.94 41.19
N ILE A 268 -19.49 13.72 40.28
CA ILE A 268 -18.34 14.63 40.08
C ILE A 268 -18.81 16.02 39.65
N LEU A 269 -19.78 16.11 38.74
CA LEU A 269 -20.35 17.38 38.31
C LEU A 269 -20.92 18.16 39.52
N ALA A 270 -21.78 17.52 40.31
CA ALA A 270 -22.35 18.14 41.52
C ALA A 270 -21.26 18.51 42.55
N TRP A 271 -20.27 17.65 42.75
CA TRP A 271 -19.16 17.91 43.66
C TRP A 271 -18.30 19.09 43.20
N LEU A 272 -17.97 19.22 41.91
CA LEU A 272 -17.23 20.36 41.39
C LEU A 272 -17.98 21.68 41.61
N ILE A 273 -19.31 21.66 41.52
CA ILE A 273 -20.15 22.82 41.85
C ILE A 273 -20.08 23.13 43.36
N GLU A 274 -20.09 22.13 44.25
CA GLU A 274 -19.86 22.34 45.70
C GLU A 274 -18.49 22.98 45.98
N GLN A 275 -17.48 22.63 45.19
CA GLN A 275 -16.14 23.22 45.25
C GLN A 275 -16.05 24.60 44.58
N ASN A 276 -17.19 25.20 44.24
CA ASN A 276 -17.33 26.54 43.69
C ASN A 276 -16.66 26.71 42.30
N TYR A 277 -16.68 25.65 41.48
CA TYR A 277 -16.33 25.72 40.06
C TYR A 277 -17.56 25.95 39.20
N GLU A 278 -17.36 26.67 38.09
CA GLU A 278 -18.33 26.75 37.03
C GLU A 278 -18.11 25.59 36.05
N VAL A 279 -19.01 24.61 36.06
CA VAL A 279 -18.83 23.36 35.32
C VAL A 279 -19.48 23.41 33.95
N ILE A 280 -18.72 23.10 32.91
CA ILE A 280 -19.20 22.83 31.56
C ILE A 280 -19.13 21.32 31.33
N ALA A 281 -20.28 20.70 31.07
CA ALA A 281 -20.34 19.28 30.78
C ALA A 281 -20.03 19.04 29.30
N TYR A 282 -18.98 18.29 29.02
CA TYR A 282 -18.57 17.90 27.67
C TYR A 282 -18.86 16.42 27.44
N LEU A 283 -19.63 16.10 26.41
CA LEU A 283 -19.92 14.73 25.99
C LEU A 283 -19.36 14.49 24.58
N ALA A 284 -18.64 13.38 24.42
CA ALA A 284 -18.16 12.93 23.11
C ALA A 284 -19.08 11.83 22.58
N ASN A 285 -19.81 12.08 21.49
CA ASN A 285 -20.43 11.01 20.74
C ASN A 285 -19.33 10.34 19.90
N ILE A 286 -18.92 9.15 20.34
CA ILE A 286 -17.89 8.33 19.70
C ILE A 286 -18.45 6.97 19.27
N GLY A 287 -19.78 6.88 19.13
CA GLY A 287 -20.50 5.72 18.62
C GLY A 287 -21.15 4.82 19.68
N GLN A 288 -21.19 5.27 20.94
CA GLN A 288 -21.95 4.62 21.99
C GLN A 288 -23.46 4.82 21.82
N ASP A 289 -24.26 3.84 22.24
CA ASP A 289 -25.73 3.87 22.19
C ASP A 289 -26.29 4.44 23.50
N GLU A 290 -26.35 5.76 23.58
CA GLU A 290 -26.81 6.51 24.76
C GLU A 290 -27.82 7.60 24.37
N ASP A 291 -28.74 7.93 25.30
CA ASP A 291 -29.62 9.07 25.15
C ASP A 291 -28.86 10.36 25.53
N PHE A 292 -28.22 10.97 24.53
CA PHE A 292 -27.45 12.20 24.70
C PHE A 292 -28.29 13.39 25.15
N GLU A 293 -29.59 13.40 24.81
CA GLU A 293 -30.49 14.48 25.20
C GLU A 293 -30.88 14.34 26.67
N ALA A 294 -31.19 13.12 27.13
CA ALA A 294 -31.38 12.86 28.55
C ALA A 294 -30.11 13.16 29.37
N ALA A 295 -28.91 12.87 28.82
CA ALA A 295 -27.65 13.23 29.46
C ALA A 295 -27.47 14.76 29.57
N ARG A 296 -27.85 15.52 28.52
CA ARG A 296 -27.87 16.99 28.50
C ARG A 296 -28.80 17.55 29.56
N GLU A 297 -30.07 17.11 29.55
CA GLU A 297 -31.07 17.56 30.53
C GLU A 297 -30.62 17.27 31.96
N LYS A 298 -30.07 16.08 32.20
CA LYS A 298 -29.51 15.70 33.49
C LYS A 298 -28.37 16.63 33.92
N ALA A 299 -27.40 16.90 33.04
CA ALA A 299 -26.26 17.77 33.37
C ALA A 299 -26.70 19.19 33.74
N LEU A 300 -27.62 19.77 32.95
CA LEU A 300 -28.14 21.12 33.20
C LEU A 300 -28.98 21.18 34.48
N LYS A 301 -29.80 20.16 34.76
CA LYS A 301 -30.55 20.06 36.01
C LYS A 301 -29.65 20.01 37.24
N LEU A 302 -28.49 19.37 37.14
CA LEU A 302 -27.49 19.32 38.22
C LEU A 302 -26.72 20.63 38.41
N GLY A 303 -26.92 21.63 37.54
CA GLY A 303 -26.30 22.95 37.67
C GLY A 303 -25.09 23.17 36.76
N ALA A 304 -24.87 22.34 35.74
CA ALA A 304 -23.88 22.66 34.72
C ALA A 304 -24.23 24.00 34.05
N LYS A 305 -23.23 24.87 33.90
CA LYS A 305 -23.39 26.18 33.24
C LYS A 305 -23.71 26.03 31.76
N ASP A 306 -23.14 25.01 31.14
CA ASP A 306 -23.31 24.71 29.73
C ASP A 306 -23.09 23.21 29.47
N PHE A 307 -23.60 22.73 28.35
CA PHE A 307 -23.44 21.36 27.88
C PHE A 307 -23.03 21.36 26.40
N VAL A 308 -21.92 20.71 26.10
CA VAL A 308 -21.39 20.60 24.73
C VAL A 308 -21.29 19.13 24.36
N CYS A 309 -22.04 18.70 23.35
CA CYS A 309 -21.91 17.37 22.75
C CYS A 309 -21.25 17.50 21.37
N LEU A 310 -20.12 16.82 21.18
CA LEU A 310 -19.44 16.76 19.88
C LEU A 310 -19.59 15.37 19.28
N ASP A 311 -20.04 15.30 18.02
CA ASP A 311 -19.98 14.07 17.22
C ASP A 311 -18.57 13.88 16.65
N LEU A 312 -17.85 12.95 17.25
CA LEU A 312 -16.48 12.59 16.89
C LEU A 312 -16.39 11.25 16.18
N ARG A 313 -17.51 10.63 15.80
CA ARG A 313 -17.52 9.27 15.23
C ARG A 313 -16.65 9.15 13.99
N LYS A 314 -16.85 10.03 13.00
CA LYS A 314 -16.06 10.00 11.75
C LYS A 314 -14.57 10.27 12.01
N GLN A 315 -14.28 11.26 12.85
CA GLN A 315 -12.90 11.55 13.24
C GLN A 315 -12.24 10.38 13.97
N PHE A 316 -12.97 9.68 14.83
CA PHE A 316 -12.47 8.50 15.52
C PHE A 316 -12.10 7.39 14.54
N VAL A 317 -12.90 7.18 13.49
CA VAL A 317 -12.56 6.21 12.43
C VAL A 317 -11.31 6.61 11.68
N GLU A 318 -11.30 7.81 11.10
CA GLU A 318 -10.27 8.25 10.15
C GLU A 318 -8.92 8.50 10.84
N ASP A 319 -8.92 9.16 12.00
CA ASP A 319 -7.69 9.63 12.65
C ASP A 319 -7.13 8.63 13.67
N PHE A 320 -7.91 7.64 14.12
CA PHE A 320 -7.49 6.71 15.20
C PHE A 320 -7.64 5.24 14.83
N ILE A 321 -8.84 4.80 14.43
CA ILE A 321 -9.09 3.38 14.13
C ILE A 321 -8.29 2.94 12.91
N PHE A 322 -8.39 3.65 11.78
CA PHE A 322 -7.70 3.25 10.56
C PHE A 322 -6.17 3.27 10.70
N PRO A 323 -5.54 4.27 11.34
CA PRO A 323 -4.10 4.21 11.65
C PRO A 323 -3.71 3.03 12.54
N ALA A 324 -4.56 2.61 13.47
CA ALA A 324 -4.32 1.41 14.27
C ALA A 324 -4.41 0.13 13.43
N ILE A 325 -5.37 0.05 12.51
CA ILE A 325 -5.50 -1.06 11.55
C ILE A 325 -4.28 -1.12 10.61
N GLN A 326 -3.88 0.02 10.02
CA GLN A 326 -2.68 0.12 9.18
C GLN A 326 -1.42 -0.39 9.89
N ALA A 327 -1.31 -0.14 11.20
CA ALA A 327 -0.20 -0.63 12.00
C ALA A 327 -0.29 -2.13 12.34
N ASN A 328 -1.45 -2.78 12.15
CA ASN A 328 -1.80 -4.06 12.78
C ASN A 328 -1.70 -4.00 14.31
N ALA A 329 -2.07 -2.87 14.92
CA ALA A 329 -1.92 -2.65 16.35
C ALA A 329 -2.75 -3.66 17.16
N ILE A 330 -2.08 -4.37 18.06
CA ILE A 330 -2.68 -5.37 18.93
C ILE A 330 -1.85 -5.46 20.23
N TYR A 331 -2.51 -5.28 21.37
CA TYR A 331 -1.86 -5.30 22.67
C TYR A 331 -1.86 -6.71 23.26
N GLU A 332 -0.68 -7.15 23.73
CA GLU A 332 -0.41 -8.49 24.26
C GLU A 332 -1.03 -9.60 23.38
N ASP A 333 -0.89 -9.43 22.06
CA ASP A 333 -1.35 -10.34 21.01
C ASP A 333 -2.87 -10.61 20.99
N ARG A 334 -3.68 -9.85 21.74
CA ARG A 334 -5.13 -10.09 21.84
C ARG A 334 -6.00 -8.85 21.73
N TYR A 335 -5.64 -7.74 22.35
CA TYR A 335 -6.55 -6.60 22.52
C TYR A 335 -6.38 -5.54 21.41
N LEU A 336 -7.45 -5.26 20.68
CA LEU A 336 -7.48 -4.28 19.58
C LEU A 336 -7.67 -2.82 20.04
N LEU A 337 -7.31 -2.51 21.29
CA LEU A 337 -7.10 -1.15 21.77
C LEU A 337 -8.32 -0.21 21.75
N GLY A 338 -9.56 -0.71 21.64
CA GLY A 338 -10.74 0.13 21.37
C GLY A 338 -10.94 1.31 22.33
N THR A 339 -10.85 1.07 23.64
CA THR A 339 -10.92 2.12 24.68
C THR A 339 -9.69 3.01 24.62
N SER A 340 -8.52 2.40 24.45
CA SER A 340 -7.22 3.11 24.41
C SER A 340 -7.16 4.13 23.28
N LEU A 341 -7.73 3.81 22.12
CA LEU A 341 -7.81 4.69 20.95
C LEU A 341 -8.87 5.79 21.12
N ALA A 342 -9.98 5.50 21.81
CA ALA A 342 -11.04 6.49 22.02
C ALA A 342 -10.58 7.65 22.92
N ARG A 343 -9.74 7.40 23.94
CA ARG A 343 -9.33 8.43 24.91
C ARG A 343 -8.59 9.63 24.32
N PRO A 344 -7.57 9.48 23.45
CA PRO A 344 -6.95 10.65 22.82
C PRO A 344 -7.92 11.40 21.88
N CYS A 345 -8.87 10.71 21.24
CA CYS A 345 -9.92 11.35 20.42
C CYS A 345 -10.87 12.20 21.28
N ILE A 346 -11.39 11.65 22.39
CA ILE A 346 -12.22 12.38 23.36
C ILE A 346 -11.45 13.57 23.95
N THR A 347 -10.16 13.38 24.24
CA THR A 347 -9.32 14.44 24.81
C THR A 347 -9.11 15.60 23.84
N LEU A 348 -9.00 15.35 22.53
CA LEU A 348 -8.97 16.43 21.53
C LEU A 348 -10.22 17.30 21.60
N GLY A 349 -11.41 16.68 21.65
CA GLY A 349 -12.65 17.43 21.78
C GLY A 349 -12.77 18.15 23.12
N LEU A 350 -12.34 17.52 24.22
CA LEU A 350 -12.32 18.14 25.55
C LEU A 350 -11.45 19.40 25.59
N ILE A 351 -10.23 19.32 25.05
CA ILE A 351 -9.31 20.46 24.99
C ILE A 351 -9.83 21.55 24.05
N LYS A 352 -10.45 21.18 22.93
CA LYS A 352 -11.13 22.13 22.03
C LYS A 352 -12.21 22.92 22.77
N VAL A 353 -13.07 22.25 23.55
CA VAL A 353 -14.10 22.92 24.36
C VAL A 353 -13.48 23.79 25.45
N ALA A 354 -12.43 23.33 26.12
CA ALA A 354 -11.72 24.14 27.12
C ALA A 354 -11.17 25.44 26.52
N TYR A 355 -10.64 25.36 25.31
CA TYR A 355 -10.19 26.51 24.54
C TYR A 355 -11.33 27.47 24.14
N GLU A 356 -12.42 26.96 23.56
CA GLU A 356 -13.59 27.76 23.16
C GLU A 356 -14.27 28.45 24.34
N LYS A 357 -14.24 27.82 25.51
CA LYS A 357 -14.87 28.31 26.74
C LYS A 357 -13.90 29.05 27.66
N ASN A 358 -12.64 29.22 27.24
CA ASN A 358 -11.57 29.85 28.02
C ASN A 358 -11.42 29.24 29.44
N ALA A 359 -11.59 27.92 29.54
CA ALA A 359 -11.47 27.17 30.78
C ALA A 359 -10.00 26.92 31.14
N SER A 360 -9.65 27.18 32.39
CA SER A 360 -8.30 26.91 32.92
C SER A 360 -8.16 25.47 33.44
N TYR A 361 -9.29 24.78 33.61
CA TYR A 361 -9.35 23.45 34.19
C TYR A 361 -10.10 22.49 33.27
N ILE A 362 -9.67 21.23 33.26
CA ILE A 362 -10.48 20.10 32.80
C ILE A 362 -10.66 19.09 33.94
N SER A 363 -11.67 18.24 33.84
CA SER A 363 -11.92 17.15 34.78
C SER A 363 -12.37 15.89 34.07
N HIS A 364 -12.13 14.74 34.68
CA HIS A 364 -12.61 13.44 34.17
C HIS A 364 -12.98 12.46 35.30
N GLY A 365 -13.79 11.45 34.97
CA GLY A 365 -14.26 10.44 35.93
C GLY A 365 -13.41 9.18 36.06
N ALA A 366 -12.26 9.08 35.38
CA ALA A 366 -11.43 7.87 35.45
C ALA A 366 -10.90 7.61 36.87
N THR A 367 -10.89 6.34 37.29
CA THR A 367 -10.44 5.92 38.63
C THR A 367 -8.91 5.91 38.73
N GLY A 368 -8.39 5.97 39.96
CA GLY A 368 -6.94 5.90 40.25
C GLY A 368 -6.28 4.55 39.93
N LYS A 369 -7.04 3.52 39.53
CA LYS A 369 -6.53 2.17 39.21
C LYS A 369 -6.57 1.83 37.72
N GLY A 370 -7.25 2.63 36.91
CA GLY A 370 -7.43 2.38 35.47
C GLY A 370 -6.31 2.99 34.62
N ASN A 371 -6.21 2.56 33.36
CA ASN A 371 -5.29 3.20 32.40
C ASN A 371 -5.83 4.54 31.88
N ASP A 372 -7.14 4.75 31.93
CA ASP A 372 -7.79 5.92 31.31
C ASP A 372 -7.38 7.25 31.95
N GLN A 373 -7.09 7.27 33.26
CA GLN A 373 -6.53 8.45 33.93
C GLN A 373 -5.23 8.90 33.23
N VAL A 374 -4.37 7.95 32.85
CA VAL A 374 -3.08 8.23 32.22
C VAL A 374 -3.31 8.74 30.80
N ARG A 375 -4.23 8.11 30.06
CA ARG A 375 -4.54 8.46 28.67
C ARG A 375 -5.14 9.86 28.54
N PHE A 376 -6.09 10.22 29.42
CA PHE A 376 -6.65 11.57 29.47
C PHE A 376 -5.59 12.59 29.86
N GLU A 377 -4.86 12.37 30.95
CA GLU A 377 -3.93 13.36 31.48
C GLU A 377 -2.72 13.59 30.54
N LEU A 378 -2.07 12.52 30.05
CA LEU A 378 -0.96 12.65 29.10
C LEU A 378 -1.39 13.34 27.81
N SER A 379 -2.55 12.98 27.27
CA SER A 379 -3.08 13.64 26.07
C SER A 379 -3.39 15.11 26.32
N SER A 380 -3.95 15.44 27.48
CA SER A 380 -4.27 16.82 27.85
C SER A 380 -3.00 17.67 27.95
N TYR A 381 -1.97 17.18 28.63
CA TYR A 381 -0.71 17.90 28.76
C TYR A 381 0.05 18.03 27.43
N ALA A 382 -0.08 17.05 26.53
CA ALA A 382 0.52 17.14 25.20
C ALA A 382 -0.17 18.20 24.32
N LEU A 383 -1.50 18.35 24.45
CA LEU A 383 -2.31 19.26 23.62
C LEU A 383 -2.42 20.68 24.19
N LYS A 384 -2.38 20.82 25.51
CA LYS A 384 -2.44 22.10 26.23
C LYS A 384 -1.60 22.02 27.51
N PRO A 385 -0.28 22.29 27.45
CA PRO A 385 0.62 22.08 28.58
C PRO A 385 0.30 22.87 29.86
N ASP A 386 -0.40 24.00 29.72
CA ASP A 386 -0.80 24.89 30.83
C ASP A 386 -2.16 24.54 31.44
N ILE A 387 -2.87 23.53 30.92
CA ILE A 387 -4.17 23.11 31.48
C ILE A 387 -4.00 22.47 32.86
N GLN A 388 -4.87 22.82 33.79
CA GLN A 388 -4.92 22.17 35.10
C GLN A 388 -5.94 21.02 35.06
N VAL A 389 -5.55 19.84 35.54
CA VAL A 389 -6.45 18.68 35.57
C VAL A 389 -6.96 18.46 36.98
N ILE A 390 -8.27 18.44 37.13
CA ILE A 390 -8.94 18.00 38.36
C ILE A 390 -9.33 16.54 38.16
N SER A 391 -8.73 15.66 38.95
CA SER A 391 -8.94 14.21 38.86
C SER A 391 -9.51 13.74 40.19
N PRO A 392 -10.84 13.83 40.43
CA PRO A 392 -11.44 13.67 41.76
C PRO A 392 -11.04 12.36 42.44
N TRP A 393 -10.97 11.26 41.71
CA TRP A 393 -10.53 9.96 42.24
C TRP A 393 -9.06 9.89 42.71
N LYS A 394 -8.28 10.95 42.53
CA LYS A 394 -6.92 11.12 43.07
C LYS A 394 -6.86 12.12 44.23
N ILE A 395 -7.95 12.80 44.54
CA ILE A 395 -8.02 13.84 45.57
C ILE A 395 -8.49 13.18 46.89
N PRO A 396 -7.71 13.25 47.98
CA PRO A 396 -8.06 12.62 49.26
C PRO A 396 -9.44 12.99 49.78
N GLU A 397 -9.82 14.26 49.71
CA GLU A 397 -11.15 14.72 50.12
C GLU A 397 -12.29 13.99 49.39
N PHE A 398 -12.10 13.67 48.11
CA PHE A 398 -13.12 13.03 47.30
C PHE A 398 -13.15 11.51 47.54
N TYR A 399 -12.01 10.80 47.42
CA TYR A 399 -12.02 9.34 47.52
C TYR A 399 -12.20 8.83 48.96
N GLU A 400 -11.88 9.62 49.99
CA GLU A 400 -12.20 9.27 51.39
C GLU A 400 -13.69 9.50 51.71
N ARG A 401 -14.32 10.47 51.05
CA ARG A 401 -15.78 10.72 51.13
C ARG A 401 -16.57 9.65 50.37
N PHE A 402 -16.05 9.20 49.23
CA PHE A 402 -16.68 8.20 48.36
C PHE A 402 -15.80 6.94 48.27
N LYS A 403 -15.88 6.06 49.27
CA LYS A 403 -15.05 4.83 49.33
C LYS A 403 -15.51 3.77 48.34
N GLY A 404 -16.75 3.87 47.87
CA GLY A 404 -17.26 3.02 46.82
C GLY A 404 -18.57 3.50 46.23
N ARG A 405 -19.19 2.63 45.43
CA ARG A 405 -20.41 2.94 44.70
C ARG A 405 -21.61 3.22 45.62
N VAL A 406 -21.65 2.62 46.82
CA VAL A 406 -22.70 2.86 47.81
C VAL A 406 -22.72 4.33 48.25
N ASP A 407 -21.56 4.90 48.59
CA ASP A 407 -21.46 6.30 49.00
C ASP A 407 -21.86 7.27 47.87
N LEU A 408 -21.53 6.93 46.62
CA LEU A 408 -21.97 7.70 45.45
C LEU A 408 -23.49 7.66 45.27
N PHE A 409 -24.14 6.52 45.54
CA PHE A 409 -25.60 6.42 45.49
C PHE A 409 -26.27 7.26 46.59
N GLU A 410 -25.73 7.24 47.80
CA GLU A 410 -26.24 8.08 48.89
C GLU A 410 -26.08 9.57 48.58
N TYR A 411 -24.92 9.95 48.03
CA TYR A 411 -24.67 11.31 47.58
C TYR A 411 -25.62 11.72 46.45
N ALA A 412 -25.80 10.86 45.45
CA ALA A 412 -26.74 11.08 44.36
C ALA A 412 -28.18 11.29 44.90
N SER A 413 -28.61 10.48 45.87
CA SER A 413 -29.93 10.63 46.49
C SER A 413 -30.08 11.94 47.27
N LYS A 414 -29.02 12.43 47.93
CA LYS A 414 -29.05 13.69 48.70
C LYS A 414 -29.06 14.93 47.80
N HIS A 415 -28.56 14.81 46.57
CA HIS A 415 -28.42 15.91 45.61
C HIS A 415 -29.42 15.80 44.45
N ASP A 416 -30.52 15.05 44.64
CA ASP A 416 -31.58 14.83 43.65
C ASP A 416 -31.06 14.40 42.27
N ILE A 417 -29.92 13.69 42.24
CA ILE A 417 -29.29 13.19 41.03
C ILE A 417 -30.10 11.99 40.54
N PRO A 418 -30.69 12.05 39.33
CA PRO A 418 -31.45 10.93 38.80
C PRO A 418 -30.59 9.68 38.70
N LEU A 419 -30.99 8.65 39.45
CA LEU A 419 -30.39 7.32 39.40
C LEU A 419 -31.10 6.49 38.32
N PRO A 420 -30.38 5.66 37.56
CA PRO A 420 -31.03 4.71 36.66
C PRO A 420 -31.95 3.78 37.46
N VAL A 421 -33.17 3.56 36.95
CA VAL A 421 -34.25 2.83 37.62
C VAL A 421 -34.01 1.31 37.65
N THR A 422 -33.09 0.82 36.81
CA THR A 422 -32.70 -0.59 36.71
C THR A 422 -31.48 -0.91 37.57
N PRO A 423 -31.46 -2.05 38.29
CA PRO A 423 -30.25 -2.53 38.95
C PRO A 423 -29.17 -2.70 37.89
N LYS A 424 -28.10 -1.90 38.01
CA LYS A 424 -26.97 -1.89 37.08
C LYS A 424 -26.38 -3.30 37.03
N ASN A 425 -26.04 -3.76 35.82
CA ASN A 425 -25.33 -5.03 35.64
C ASN A 425 -24.17 -5.15 36.65
N PRO A 426 -23.82 -6.36 37.12
CA PRO A 426 -22.76 -6.55 38.10
C PRO A 426 -21.35 -6.37 37.52
N TRP A 427 -21.21 -5.63 36.42
CA TRP A 427 -19.95 -5.28 35.74
C TRP A 427 -20.02 -3.82 35.23
N SER A 428 -18.86 -3.25 34.96
CA SER A 428 -18.69 -1.97 34.28
C SER A 428 -18.62 -2.18 32.77
N MET A 429 -19.05 -1.17 32.00
CA MET A 429 -19.03 -1.20 30.55
C MET A 429 -18.46 0.11 30.01
N ASP A 430 -17.70 0.02 28.94
CA ASP A 430 -17.24 1.17 28.15
C ASP A 430 -17.33 0.82 26.67
N ALA A 431 -18.24 1.50 25.99
CA ALA A 431 -18.63 1.26 24.61
C ALA A 431 -18.27 2.45 23.72
N ASN A 432 -17.91 2.16 22.48
CA ASN A 432 -17.71 3.14 21.42
C ASN A 432 -17.90 2.45 20.06
N LEU A 433 -17.66 3.19 18.98
CA LEU A 433 -17.82 2.67 17.62
C LEU A 433 -16.91 1.46 17.32
N LEU A 434 -15.73 1.36 17.92
CA LEU A 434 -14.81 0.26 17.63
C LEU A 434 -15.16 -1.00 18.44
N HIS A 435 -15.49 -0.83 19.73
CA HIS A 435 -15.68 -1.96 20.62
C HIS A 435 -16.60 -1.66 21.81
N ILE A 436 -16.92 -2.70 22.58
CA ILE A 436 -17.36 -2.58 23.97
C ILE A 436 -16.45 -3.44 24.84
N SER A 437 -16.14 -2.93 26.03
CA SER A 437 -15.38 -3.65 27.07
C SER A 437 -16.22 -3.86 28.32
N TYR A 438 -15.97 -4.97 29.01
CA TYR A 438 -16.62 -5.37 30.25
C TYR A 438 -15.58 -5.73 31.30
N GLU A 439 -15.73 -5.20 32.51
CA GLU A 439 -14.82 -5.45 33.62
C GLU A 439 -15.52 -5.34 34.99
N SER A 440 -14.77 -5.63 36.07
CA SER A 440 -15.22 -5.52 37.47
C SER A 440 -16.30 -6.53 37.89
N GLY A 441 -16.56 -6.58 39.20
CA GLY A 441 -17.61 -7.39 39.81
C GLY A 441 -17.44 -8.89 39.55
N ILE A 442 -18.42 -9.56 38.93
CA ILE A 442 -18.34 -11.03 38.72
C ILE A 442 -17.15 -11.45 37.83
N LEU A 443 -16.66 -10.55 36.98
CA LEU A 443 -15.57 -10.82 36.04
C LEU A 443 -14.19 -10.76 36.71
N GLU A 444 -14.09 -10.18 37.91
CA GLU A 444 -12.82 -10.09 38.66
C GLU A 444 -12.28 -11.45 39.08
N LYS A 445 -13.14 -12.47 39.15
CA LYS A 445 -12.77 -13.87 39.36
C LYS A 445 -12.50 -14.52 38.00
N PRO A 446 -11.23 -14.75 37.60
CA PRO A 446 -10.93 -15.25 36.25
C PRO A 446 -11.51 -16.63 35.96
N GLU A 447 -11.80 -17.43 36.99
CA GLU A 447 -12.46 -18.72 36.89
C GLU A 447 -13.96 -18.64 36.59
N CYS A 448 -14.60 -17.47 36.79
CA CYS A 448 -16.02 -17.28 36.51
C CYS A 448 -16.24 -16.99 35.02
N PRO A 449 -16.94 -17.84 34.26
CA PRO A 449 -17.23 -17.56 32.86
C PRO A 449 -18.15 -16.33 32.74
N ALA A 450 -18.02 -15.63 31.61
CA ALA A 450 -18.90 -14.53 31.26
C ALA A 450 -20.35 -15.05 31.11
N PRO A 451 -21.36 -14.39 31.70
CA PRO A 451 -22.75 -14.77 31.47
C PRO A 451 -23.16 -14.50 30.01
N ASP A 452 -23.96 -15.37 29.40
CA ASP A 452 -24.35 -15.24 27.98
C ASP A 452 -25.06 -13.92 27.62
N HIS A 453 -25.69 -13.26 28.60
CA HIS A 453 -26.39 -12.00 28.40
C HIS A 453 -25.48 -10.76 28.53
N ILE A 454 -24.16 -10.94 28.68
CA ILE A 454 -23.22 -9.82 28.78
C ILE A 454 -23.03 -9.11 27.44
N TYR A 455 -23.03 -9.87 26.35
CA TYR A 455 -22.65 -9.44 25.01
C TYR A 455 -23.72 -8.55 24.37
N GLN A 456 -23.33 -7.34 23.95
CA GLN A 456 -24.25 -6.33 23.39
C GLN A 456 -23.93 -5.99 21.93
N MET A 457 -22.65 -6.02 21.57
CA MET A 457 -22.21 -5.75 20.20
C MET A 457 -22.20 -6.99 19.32
N THR A 458 -22.37 -8.20 19.87
CA THR A 458 -22.41 -9.43 19.10
C THR A 458 -23.52 -10.39 19.55
N SER A 459 -24.19 -11.04 18.59
CA SER A 459 -25.26 -12.00 18.84
C SER A 459 -24.73 -13.29 19.48
N ASN A 460 -25.59 -14.03 20.17
CA ASN A 460 -25.22 -15.29 20.80
C ASN A 460 -25.07 -16.43 19.79
N PRO A 461 -24.24 -17.45 20.09
CA PRO A 461 -24.00 -18.59 19.19
C PRO A 461 -25.27 -19.29 18.69
N SER A 462 -26.34 -19.31 19.50
CA SER A 462 -27.65 -19.87 19.12
C SER A 462 -28.36 -19.10 18.02
N ASP A 463 -28.04 -17.81 17.86
CA ASP A 463 -28.71 -16.88 16.95
C ASP A 463 -27.90 -16.64 15.68
N TRP A 464 -26.70 -17.24 15.57
CA TRP A 464 -25.84 -17.07 14.41
C TRP A 464 -26.43 -17.76 13.18
N PRO A 465 -26.37 -17.11 12.00
CA PRO A 465 -26.82 -17.73 10.76
C PRO A 465 -26.05 -19.01 10.42
N ASP A 466 -26.73 -19.95 9.76
CA ASP A 466 -26.12 -21.16 9.17
C ASP A 466 -25.51 -20.94 7.78
N HIS A 467 -25.46 -19.69 7.32
CA HIS A 467 -24.78 -19.27 6.09
C HIS A 467 -23.80 -18.14 6.40
N ASP A 468 -22.76 -18.00 5.59
CA ASP A 468 -21.78 -16.92 5.74
C ASP A 468 -22.24 -15.62 5.06
N ASP A 469 -21.65 -14.50 5.47
CA ASP A 469 -21.65 -13.27 4.66
C ASP A 469 -20.35 -13.17 3.87
N LEU A 470 -20.45 -12.98 2.55
CA LEU A 470 -19.30 -12.80 1.68
C LEU A 470 -19.09 -11.31 1.43
N LEU A 471 -17.97 -10.78 1.92
CA LEU A 471 -17.62 -9.38 1.76
C LEU A 471 -16.39 -9.23 0.88
N ARG A 472 -16.35 -8.15 0.11
CA ARG A 472 -15.14 -7.63 -0.53
C ARG A 472 -14.79 -6.29 0.10
N ILE A 473 -13.57 -6.16 0.59
CA ILE A 473 -13.04 -4.92 1.15
C ILE A 473 -11.93 -4.44 0.23
N ASP A 474 -12.09 -3.23 -0.32
CA ASP A 474 -11.07 -2.58 -1.13
C ASP A 474 -10.27 -1.60 -0.26
N PHE A 475 -8.95 -1.68 -0.36
CA PHE A 475 -7.99 -0.86 0.36
C PHE A 475 -7.25 0.07 -0.61
N SER A 476 -6.92 1.27 -0.13
CA SER A 476 -5.95 2.16 -0.73
C SER A 476 -5.05 2.74 0.36
N LYS A 477 -3.74 2.67 0.16
CA LYS A 477 -2.74 3.07 1.16
C LYS A 477 -3.00 2.49 2.57
N GLY A 478 -3.39 1.23 2.66
CA GLY A 478 -3.72 0.52 3.91
C GLY A 478 -5.06 0.89 4.54
N VAL A 479 -5.80 1.85 3.97
CA VAL A 479 -7.10 2.31 4.47
C VAL A 479 -8.22 1.61 3.71
N PRO A 480 -9.25 1.05 4.38
CA PRO A 480 -10.43 0.52 3.69
C PRO A 480 -11.23 1.69 3.07
N VAL A 481 -11.33 1.69 1.75
CA VAL A 481 -12.02 2.74 0.98
C VAL A 481 -13.41 2.30 0.49
N LYS A 482 -13.68 0.98 0.53
CA LYS A 482 -14.97 0.44 0.16
C LYS A 482 -15.20 -0.94 0.77
N VAL A 483 -16.42 -1.20 1.21
CA VAL A 483 -16.91 -2.54 1.56
C VAL A 483 -18.13 -2.86 0.70
N LYS A 484 -18.13 -4.04 0.09
CA LYS A 484 -19.26 -4.56 -0.67
C LYS A 484 -19.65 -5.94 -0.17
N ASN A 485 -20.94 -6.19 0.07
CA ASN A 485 -21.44 -7.54 0.29
C ASN A 485 -21.77 -8.19 -1.05
N GLU A 486 -21.11 -9.30 -1.35
CA GLU A 486 -21.23 -9.98 -2.65
C GLU A 486 -22.59 -10.69 -2.81
N LYS A 487 -23.31 -10.94 -1.71
CA LYS A 487 -24.66 -11.53 -1.75
C LYS A 487 -25.75 -10.46 -1.85
N SER A 488 -25.76 -9.51 -0.91
CA SER A 488 -26.79 -8.45 -0.88
C SER A 488 -26.56 -7.32 -1.87
N GLN A 489 -25.34 -7.20 -2.40
CA GLN A 489 -24.88 -6.09 -3.26
C GLN A 489 -24.90 -4.71 -2.58
N GLU A 490 -25.08 -4.64 -1.25
CA GLU A 490 -24.87 -3.42 -0.47
C GLU A 490 -23.40 -2.98 -0.56
N GLU A 491 -23.16 -1.67 -0.72
CA GLU A 491 -21.84 -1.08 -0.86
C GLU A 491 -21.73 0.20 -0.01
N PHE A 492 -20.59 0.38 0.66
CA PHE A 492 -20.31 1.52 1.54
C PHE A 492 -18.91 2.06 1.24
N THR A 493 -18.79 3.38 1.11
CA THR A 493 -17.52 4.07 0.81
C THR A 493 -17.16 5.16 1.82
N ASP A 494 -18.11 5.65 2.62
CA ASP A 494 -17.79 6.55 3.72
C ASP A 494 -17.15 5.76 4.88
N PRO A 495 -16.05 6.24 5.47
CA PRO A 495 -15.35 5.55 6.57
C PRO A 495 -16.23 5.18 7.76
N LEU A 496 -17.14 6.08 8.16
CA LEU A 496 -18.05 5.84 9.29
C LEU A 496 -19.07 4.76 8.92
N GLU A 497 -19.66 4.84 7.73
CA GLU A 497 -20.61 3.83 7.25
C GLU A 497 -19.97 2.45 7.09
N ILE A 498 -18.72 2.38 6.61
CA ILE A 498 -17.93 1.15 6.55
C ILE A 498 -17.83 0.52 7.94
N MET A 499 -17.42 1.29 8.96
CA MET A 499 -17.30 0.78 10.33
C MET A 499 -18.63 0.31 10.90
N ILE A 500 -19.71 1.08 10.71
CA ILE A 500 -21.06 0.71 11.16
C ILE A 500 -21.52 -0.58 10.49
N TYR A 501 -21.32 -0.71 9.18
CA TYR A 501 -21.71 -1.91 8.44
C TYR A 501 -20.93 -3.15 8.88
N LEU A 502 -19.61 -3.03 9.04
CA LEU A 502 -18.78 -4.14 9.50
C LEU A 502 -19.13 -4.55 10.95
N ASN A 503 -19.48 -3.60 11.81
CA ASN A 503 -20.02 -3.92 13.14
C ASN A 503 -21.37 -4.66 13.04
N LYS A 504 -22.27 -4.26 12.14
CA LYS A 504 -23.54 -4.96 11.89
C LYS A 504 -23.30 -6.41 11.45
N ILE A 505 -22.42 -6.64 10.49
CA ILE A 505 -22.09 -7.99 10.00
C ILE A 505 -21.40 -8.81 11.09
N GLY A 506 -20.39 -8.24 11.75
CA GLY A 506 -19.71 -8.93 12.85
C GLY A 506 -20.65 -9.24 14.03
N LYS A 507 -21.64 -8.38 14.29
CA LYS A 507 -22.68 -8.62 15.29
C LYS A 507 -23.47 -9.89 14.99
N ILE A 508 -24.02 -9.96 13.78
CA ILE A 508 -24.85 -11.09 13.32
C ILE A 508 -24.11 -12.42 13.48
N HIS A 509 -22.82 -12.45 13.15
CA HIS A 509 -22.01 -13.66 13.17
C HIS A 509 -21.25 -13.90 14.47
N GLY A 510 -21.31 -13.02 15.47
CA GLY A 510 -20.59 -13.23 16.73
C GLY A 510 -19.08 -12.95 16.71
N VAL A 511 -18.59 -12.19 15.73
CA VAL A 511 -17.14 -11.98 15.51
C VAL A 511 -16.56 -10.99 16.51
N GLY A 512 -15.33 -11.27 16.96
CA GLY A 512 -14.53 -10.31 17.73
C GLY A 512 -14.75 -10.36 19.24
N ARG A 513 -15.30 -11.45 19.78
CA ARG A 513 -15.35 -11.72 21.23
C ARG A 513 -13.98 -12.21 21.71
N ILE A 514 -13.42 -11.57 22.73
CA ILE A 514 -12.23 -12.05 23.45
C ILE A 514 -12.44 -11.93 24.98
N ASP A 515 -11.85 -12.86 25.72
CA ASP A 515 -11.73 -12.83 27.19
C ASP A 515 -10.24 -12.94 27.52
N ILE A 516 -9.70 -11.92 28.19
CA ILE A 516 -8.25 -11.78 28.39
C ILE A 516 -7.92 -11.37 29.83
N VAL A 517 -6.72 -11.76 30.26
CA VAL A 517 -6.03 -11.13 31.39
C VAL A 517 -4.90 -10.29 30.81
N GLU A 518 -4.96 -8.98 31.02
CA GLU A 518 -4.04 -7.99 30.48
C GLU A 518 -3.20 -7.33 31.59
N ASN A 519 -2.09 -6.71 31.20
CA ASN A 519 -1.22 -5.95 32.10
C ASN A 519 -1.51 -4.45 32.00
N ARG A 520 -2.11 -3.86 33.04
CA ARG A 520 -2.30 -2.40 33.09
C ARG A 520 -0.95 -1.69 33.20
N PHE A 521 -0.88 -0.48 32.65
CA PHE A 521 0.33 0.33 32.69
C PHE A 521 0.75 0.67 34.13
N VAL A 522 -0.23 0.80 35.02
CA VAL A 522 -0.03 1.03 36.46
C VAL A 522 0.46 -0.21 37.24
N GLY A 523 0.80 -1.30 36.54
CA GLY A 523 1.47 -2.49 37.11
C GLY A 523 0.55 -3.60 37.64
N MET A 524 -0.77 -3.48 37.44
CA MET A 524 -1.75 -4.47 37.87
C MET A 524 -2.24 -5.34 36.71
N LYS A 525 -2.50 -6.62 36.97
CA LYS A 525 -3.29 -7.44 36.03
C LYS A 525 -4.77 -7.13 36.17
N SER A 526 -5.48 -7.17 35.06
CA SER A 526 -6.93 -7.01 34.99
C SER A 526 -7.50 -8.04 34.03
N ARG A 527 -8.66 -8.62 34.38
CA ARG A 527 -9.45 -9.39 33.42
C ARG A 527 -10.45 -8.47 32.74
N GLY A 528 -10.53 -8.57 31.41
CA GLY A 528 -11.46 -7.82 30.59
C GLY A 528 -12.04 -8.69 29.50
N ILE A 529 -13.31 -8.49 29.20
CA ILE A 529 -13.99 -9.11 28.07
C ILE A 529 -14.28 -8.02 27.05
N TYR A 530 -14.06 -8.29 25.77
CA TYR A 530 -14.19 -7.30 24.71
C TYR A 530 -14.97 -7.87 23.53
N GLU A 531 -15.76 -7.01 22.89
CA GLU A 531 -16.39 -7.28 21.61
C GLU A 531 -15.92 -6.21 20.62
N THR A 532 -15.13 -6.60 19.62
CA THR A 532 -14.58 -5.69 18.59
C THR A 532 -14.93 -6.20 17.18
N PRO A 533 -16.21 -6.22 16.77
CA PRO A 533 -16.64 -6.93 15.57
C PRO A 533 -16.04 -6.37 14.27
N GLY A 534 -16.33 -5.11 13.93
CA GLY A 534 -15.83 -4.49 12.71
C GLY A 534 -14.31 -4.34 12.70
N GLY A 535 -13.71 -4.03 13.86
CA GLY A 535 -12.26 -3.96 14.02
C GLY A 535 -11.56 -5.30 13.78
N THR A 536 -12.14 -6.43 14.25
CA THR A 536 -11.60 -7.78 13.99
C THR A 536 -11.66 -8.13 12.50
N ILE A 537 -12.75 -7.79 11.83
CA ILE A 537 -12.88 -7.99 10.38
C ILE A 537 -11.83 -7.20 9.62
N LEU A 538 -11.68 -5.90 9.92
CA LEU A 538 -10.67 -5.05 9.29
C LEU A 538 -9.25 -5.51 9.58
N TYR A 539 -8.96 -5.93 10.81
CA TYR A 539 -7.63 -6.42 11.20
C TYR A 539 -7.19 -7.60 10.32
N HIS A 540 -8.06 -8.60 10.15
CA HIS A 540 -7.75 -9.77 9.32
C HIS A 540 -7.66 -9.44 7.83
N ALA A 541 -8.55 -8.58 7.32
CA ALA A 541 -8.53 -8.18 5.91
C ALA A 541 -7.27 -7.34 5.58
N HIS A 542 -6.92 -6.39 6.44
CA HIS A 542 -5.75 -5.54 6.28
C HIS A 542 -4.44 -6.37 6.31
N LEU A 543 -4.32 -7.29 7.27
CA LEU A 543 -3.17 -8.19 7.35
C LEU A 543 -2.93 -8.96 6.04
N ASP A 544 -4.00 -9.41 5.38
CA ASP A 544 -3.91 -10.18 4.14
C ASP A 544 -3.44 -9.33 2.96
N ILE A 545 -4.02 -8.14 2.76
CA ILE A 545 -3.61 -7.27 1.66
C ILE A 545 -2.19 -6.73 1.85
N GLU A 546 -1.78 -6.46 3.09
CA GLU A 546 -0.41 -6.08 3.42
C GLU A 546 0.58 -7.20 3.07
N LEU A 547 0.30 -8.45 3.46
CA LEU A 547 1.14 -9.59 3.12
C LEU A 547 1.31 -9.79 1.61
N PHE A 548 0.26 -9.45 0.83
CA PHE A 548 0.25 -9.62 -0.62
C PHE A 548 1.02 -8.52 -1.38
N THR A 549 1.17 -7.35 -0.77
CA THR A 549 1.69 -6.13 -1.43
C THR A 549 3.00 -5.59 -0.82
N MET A 550 3.38 -6.05 0.37
CA MET A 550 4.56 -5.58 1.08
C MET A 550 5.75 -6.55 0.93
N ASP A 551 6.95 -5.99 0.71
CA ASP A 551 8.18 -6.76 0.69
C ASP A 551 8.40 -7.52 2.01
N ARG A 552 8.98 -8.73 1.92
CA ARG A 552 9.18 -9.65 3.04
C ARG A 552 10.01 -9.04 4.17
N GLU A 553 11.12 -8.36 3.85
CA GLU A 553 12.02 -7.81 4.88
C GLU A 553 11.48 -6.51 5.45
N VAL A 554 10.86 -5.66 4.62
CA VAL A 554 10.13 -4.46 5.10
C VAL A 554 9.06 -4.86 6.10
N ARG A 555 8.26 -5.90 5.79
CA ARG A 555 7.21 -6.39 6.68
C ARG A 555 7.77 -6.90 8.01
N LYS A 556 8.89 -7.62 8.03
CA LYS A 556 9.52 -8.08 9.28
C LYS A 556 9.96 -6.92 10.16
N ILE A 557 10.55 -5.87 9.57
CA ILE A 557 10.94 -4.65 10.30
C ILE A 557 9.69 -3.98 10.86
N LYS A 558 8.67 -3.73 10.02
CA LYS A 558 7.40 -3.14 10.46
C LYS A 558 6.77 -3.93 11.60
N GLN A 559 6.68 -5.26 11.45
CA GLN A 559 6.12 -6.15 12.48
C GLN A 559 6.90 -6.07 13.81
N SER A 560 8.23 -5.89 13.78
CA SER A 560 9.03 -5.73 15.00
C SER A 560 8.71 -4.44 15.78
N LEU A 561 8.13 -3.44 15.12
CA LEU A 561 7.73 -2.17 15.73
C LEU A 561 6.29 -2.18 16.27
N VAL A 562 5.44 -3.12 15.80
CA VAL A 562 4.02 -3.20 16.17
C VAL A 562 3.79 -3.37 17.68
N PRO A 563 4.54 -4.23 18.41
CA PRO A 563 4.37 -4.32 19.86
C PRO A 563 4.61 -2.98 20.55
N ARG A 564 5.66 -2.25 20.15
CA ARG A 564 5.99 -0.95 20.72
C ARG A 564 4.93 0.10 20.39
N TYR A 565 4.41 0.09 19.16
CA TYR A 565 3.32 0.97 18.74
C TYR A 565 2.04 0.72 19.57
N SER A 566 1.70 -0.55 19.77
CA SER A 566 0.52 -0.96 20.55
C SER A 566 0.64 -0.58 22.03
N GLU A 567 1.83 -0.73 22.61
CA GLU A 567 2.15 -0.24 23.97
C GLU A 567 1.99 1.26 24.10
N ILE A 568 2.49 2.04 23.14
CA ILE A 568 2.37 3.51 23.15
C ILE A 568 0.90 3.93 23.19
N ILE A 569 0.05 3.30 22.38
CA ILE A 569 -1.39 3.56 22.39
C ILE A 569 -1.98 3.13 23.74
N TYR A 570 -1.71 1.91 24.19
CA TYR A 570 -2.26 1.36 25.42
C TYR A 570 -1.91 2.22 26.65
N ASN A 571 -0.67 2.71 26.72
CA ASN A 571 -0.13 3.50 27.83
C ASN A 571 -0.50 4.99 27.75
N GLY A 572 -1.22 5.44 26.72
CA GLY A 572 -1.71 6.82 26.61
C GLY A 572 -0.75 7.81 25.96
N PHE A 573 0.30 7.33 25.29
CA PHE A 573 1.32 8.14 24.63
C PHE A 573 0.98 8.43 23.17
N TRP A 574 -0.30 8.53 22.79
CA TRP A 574 -0.70 8.79 21.41
C TRP A 574 -0.06 10.07 20.83
N PHE A 575 -0.03 11.15 21.61
CA PHE A 575 0.55 12.44 21.21
C PHE A 575 2.05 12.58 21.51
N SER A 576 2.73 11.49 21.87
CA SER A 576 4.17 11.50 22.11
C SER A 576 5.00 11.63 20.81
N PRO A 577 6.24 12.13 20.88
CA PRO A 577 7.15 12.14 19.74
C PRO A 577 7.38 10.75 19.14
N GLU A 578 7.59 9.72 19.97
CA GLU A 578 7.76 8.34 19.53
C GLU A 578 6.50 7.75 18.91
N GLY A 579 5.31 8.11 19.40
CA GLY A 579 4.03 7.74 18.79
C GLY A 579 3.86 8.37 17.41
N SER A 580 4.25 9.63 17.26
CA SER A 580 4.26 10.32 15.95
C SER A 580 5.24 9.66 14.98
N PHE A 581 6.47 9.42 15.42
CA PHE A 581 7.50 8.80 14.59
C PHE A 581 7.06 7.42 14.07
N LEU A 582 6.48 6.58 14.93
CA LEU A 582 6.00 5.27 14.51
C LEU A 582 4.79 5.36 13.57
N ARG A 583 3.90 6.34 13.73
CA ARG A 583 2.84 6.60 12.75
C ARG A 583 3.40 6.96 11.37
N ASP A 584 4.46 7.78 11.32
CA ASP A 584 5.09 8.15 10.04
C ASP A 584 5.73 6.93 9.37
N VAL A 585 6.37 6.06 10.14
CA VAL A 585 6.92 4.77 9.64
C VAL A 585 5.79 3.87 9.11
N VAL A 586 4.68 3.76 9.85
CA VAL A 586 3.50 3.00 9.40
C VAL A 586 2.98 3.59 8.10
N ASN A 587 2.72 4.90 8.02
CA ASN A 587 2.21 5.57 6.83
C ASN A 587 3.09 5.29 5.60
N ARG A 588 4.42 5.39 5.75
CA ARG A 588 5.37 5.08 4.68
C ARG A 588 5.29 3.61 4.24
N SER A 589 5.08 2.68 5.18
CA SER A 589 4.94 1.25 4.85
C SER A 589 3.67 0.98 4.02
N GLN A 590 2.64 1.82 4.11
CA GLN A 590 1.34 1.57 3.50
C GLN A 590 1.22 2.05 2.05
N GLU A 591 2.22 2.71 1.48
CA GLU A 591 2.11 3.36 0.15
C GLU A 591 1.63 2.46 -0.99
N ASN A 592 2.01 1.17 -0.96
CA ASN A 592 1.61 0.18 -1.96
C ASN A 592 0.56 -0.81 -1.45
N VAL A 593 0.07 -0.64 -0.21
CA VAL A 593 -0.93 -1.53 0.39
C VAL A 593 -2.30 -1.14 -0.16
N GLU A 594 -2.61 -1.62 -1.36
CA GLU A 594 -3.88 -1.38 -2.05
C GLU A 594 -4.36 -2.63 -2.76
N GLY A 595 -5.67 -2.73 -2.97
CA GLY A 595 -6.31 -3.87 -3.64
C GLY A 595 -7.55 -4.37 -2.91
N SER A 596 -8.05 -5.52 -3.32
CA SER A 596 -9.30 -6.11 -2.82
C SER A 596 -9.03 -7.39 -2.04
N VAL A 597 -9.73 -7.57 -0.92
CA VAL A 597 -9.74 -8.82 -0.15
C VAL A 597 -11.17 -9.33 -0.07
N TRP A 598 -11.38 -10.58 -0.48
CA TRP A 598 -12.64 -11.29 -0.30
C TRP A 598 -12.57 -12.11 0.98
N ILE A 599 -13.55 -11.91 1.85
CA ILE A 599 -13.67 -12.57 3.14
C ILE A 599 -15.05 -13.19 3.30
N SER A 600 -15.09 -14.24 4.11
CA SER A 600 -16.32 -14.87 4.60
C SER A 600 -16.39 -14.64 6.09
N VAL A 601 -17.46 -14.02 6.55
CA VAL A 601 -17.75 -13.80 7.97
C VAL A 601 -18.75 -14.88 8.38
N PHE A 602 -18.35 -15.74 9.31
CA PHE A 602 -19.16 -16.90 9.68
C PHE A 602 -18.84 -17.42 11.08
N LYS A 603 -19.88 -17.56 11.91
CA LYS A 603 -19.85 -18.23 13.23
C LYS A 603 -18.60 -17.91 14.06
N GLY A 604 -18.50 -16.64 14.45
CA GLY A 604 -17.44 -16.10 15.31
C GLY A 604 -16.11 -15.86 14.62
N ASN A 605 -15.99 -16.17 13.31
CA ASN A 605 -14.72 -16.16 12.60
C ASN A 605 -14.76 -15.32 11.32
N VAL A 606 -13.56 -14.93 10.88
CA VAL A 606 -13.28 -14.26 9.60
C VAL A 606 -12.36 -15.16 8.79
N TYR A 607 -12.79 -15.56 7.60
CA TYR A 607 -12.02 -16.43 6.71
C TYR A 607 -11.65 -15.68 5.45
N ILE A 608 -10.35 -15.53 5.18
CA ILE A 608 -9.90 -14.97 3.91
C ILE A 608 -10.17 -15.98 2.78
N LYS A 609 -10.80 -15.52 1.71
CA LYS A 609 -11.15 -16.35 0.54
C LYS A 609 -10.27 -16.05 -0.67
N ALA A 610 -10.01 -14.78 -0.94
CA ALA A 610 -9.18 -14.37 -2.07
C ALA A 610 -8.64 -12.95 -1.85
N ARG A 611 -7.66 -12.58 -2.67
CA ARG A 611 -7.10 -11.23 -2.74
C ARG A 611 -6.68 -10.89 -4.16
N LYS A 612 -6.65 -9.61 -4.49
CA LYS A 612 -6.17 -9.07 -5.77
C LYS A 612 -5.56 -7.70 -5.55
N SER A 613 -4.47 -7.40 -6.25
CA SER A 613 -3.86 -6.07 -6.29
C SER A 613 -3.04 -5.90 -7.56
N ASP A 614 -3.07 -4.70 -8.13
CA ASP A 614 -2.16 -4.31 -9.21
C ASP A 614 -0.76 -3.94 -8.68
N LYS A 615 -0.60 -3.84 -7.34
CA LYS A 615 0.67 -3.70 -6.60
C LYS A 615 1.14 -5.03 -6.00
N SER A 616 0.59 -6.15 -6.46
CA SER A 616 0.96 -7.49 -6.00
C SER A 616 2.47 -7.72 -6.15
N LEU A 617 3.09 -8.25 -5.10
CA LEU A 617 4.44 -8.83 -5.17
C LEU A 617 4.40 -10.35 -5.40
N TYR A 618 3.20 -10.95 -5.41
CA TYR A 618 3.00 -12.33 -5.79
C TYR A 618 3.14 -12.49 -7.31
N ASN A 619 4.00 -13.43 -7.72
CA ASN A 619 4.23 -13.77 -9.11
C ASN A 619 3.83 -15.23 -9.34
N GLU A 620 2.68 -15.45 -9.98
CA GLU A 620 2.09 -16.77 -10.23
C GLU A 620 3.00 -17.67 -11.07
N THR A 621 3.65 -17.14 -12.11
CA THR A 621 4.51 -17.94 -12.98
C THR A 621 5.80 -18.35 -12.28
N LEU A 622 6.34 -17.52 -11.38
CA LEU A 622 7.55 -17.81 -10.62
C LEU A 622 7.35 -18.93 -9.58
N VAL A 623 6.17 -19.00 -8.95
CA VAL A 623 5.87 -19.98 -7.89
C VAL A 623 5.14 -21.22 -8.39
N SER A 624 4.81 -21.28 -9.68
CA SER A 624 4.08 -22.38 -10.28
C SER A 624 4.83 -23.72 -10.14
N MET A 625 4.08 -24.79 -9.91
CA MET A 625 4.59 -26.16 -9.96
C MET A 625 4.34 -26.82 -11.33
N ASP A 626 3.48 -26.22 -12.15
CA ASP A 626 3.09 -26.74 -13.47
C ASP A 626 4.05 -26.26 -14.57
N VAL A 627 4.63 -25.07 -14.38
CA VAL A 627 5.66 -24.49 -15.25
C VAL A 627 6.88 -24.10 -14.45
N LYS A 628 8.09 -24.26 -15.02
CA LYS A 628 9.34 -23.88 -14.35
C LYS A 628 9.38 -22.38 -13.98
N GLY A 629 8.78 -21.53 -14.81
CA GLY A 629 8.88 -20.08 -14.69
C GLY A 629 10.33 -19.58 -14.83
N ASP A 630 10.59 -18.38 -14.30
CA ASP A 630 11.90 -17.72 -14.32
C ASP A 630 12.77 -18.08 -13.08
N TYR A 631 12.39 -19.10 -12.32
CA TYR A 631 13.16 -19.57 -11.17
C TYR A 631 14.16 -20.66 -11.60
N GLU A 632 15.45 -20.50 -11.26
CA GLU A 632 16.48 -21.49 -11.54
C GLU A 632 16.70 -22.41 -10.31
N PRO A 633 16.24 -23.68 -10.34
CA PRO A 633 16.29 -24.54 -9.16
C PRO A 633 17.70 -24.85 -8.67
N SER A 634 18.70 -24.81 -9.56
CA SER A 634 20.08 -25.11 -9.20
C SER A 634 20.69 -24.08 -8.24
N ASP A 635 20.25 -22.81 -8.27
CA ASP A 635 20.72 -21.76 -7.36
C ASP A 635 20.35 -22.04 -5.89
N ALA A 636 19.22 -22.71 -5.66
CA ALA A 636 18.76 -23.07 -4.32
C ALA A 636 19.79 -23.96 -3.57
N ALA A 637 20.54 -24.79 -4.29
CA ALA A 637 21.55 -25.65 -3.68
C ALA A 637 22.69 -24.83 -3.04
N GLY A 638 23.15 -23.78 -3.72
CA GLY A 638 24.16 -22.85 -3.19
C GLY A 638 23.61 -22.04 -2.02
N PHE A 639 22.41 -21.48 -2.19
CA PHE A 639 21.71 -20.71 -1.16
C PHE A 639 21.55 -21.48 0.17
N ILE A 640 21.09 -22.73 0.11
CA ILE A 640 20.93 -23.59 1.29
C ILE A 640 22.29 -23.90 1.91
N LYS A 641 23.30 -24.26 1.11
CA LYS A 641 24.64 -24.59 1.61
C LYS A 641 25.24 -23.43 2.40
N ILE A 642 25.10 -22.20 1.92
CA ILE A 642 25.59 -20.99 2.59
C ILE A 642 24.84 -20.74 3.90
N ASN A 643 23.50 -20.76 3.89
CA ASN A 643 22.71 -20.57 5.11
C ASN A 643 22.98 -21.65 6.17
N ALA A 644 23.27 -22.88 5.74
CA ALA A 644 23.58 -24.01 6.61
C ALA A 644 24.96 -23.92 7.26
N VAL A 645 25.88 -23.05 6.80
CA VAL A 645 27.24 -22.95 7.35
C VAL A 645 27.20 -22.73 8.87
N ARG A 646 26.45 -21.72 9.34
CA ARG A 646 26.36 -21.44 10.79
C ARG A 646 25.80 -22.61 11.60
N LEU A 647 24.89 -23.38 11.00
CA LEU A 647 24.26 -24.53 11.66
C LEU A 647 25.25 -25.70 11.76
N LYS A 648 26.01 -25.95 10.70
CA LYS A 648 27.06 -26.98 10.65
C LYS A 648 28.17 -26.69 11.65
N GLU A 649 28.65 -25.44 11.74
CA GLU A 649 29.69 -25.08 12.71
C GLU A 649 29.20 -25.20 14.15
N ASN A 650 27.98 -24.73 14.45
CA ASN A 650 27.39 -24.89 15.77
C ASN A 650 27.32 -26.37 16.19
N PHE A 651 26.91 -27.26 15.27
CA PHE A 651 26.90 -28.70 15.54
C PHE A 651 28.31 -29.28 15.70
N ARG A 652 29.30 -28.86 14.91
CA ARG A 652 30.68 -29.35 15.10
C ARG A 652 31.26 -28.98 16.46
N GLN A 653 30.92 -27.79 16.97
CA GLN A 653 31.39 -27.32 18.27
C GLN A 653 30.64 -27.99 19.44
N ASN A 654 29.31 -28.12 19.33
CA ASN A 654 28.44 -28.48 20.46
C ASN A 654 27.75 -29.85 20.32
N GLY A 655 27.85 -30.49 19.17
CA GLY A 655 27.07 -31.68 18.81
C GLY A 655 27.47 -32.96 19.54
N SER A 656 28.63 -32.99 20.21
CA SER A 656 28.97 -34.09 21.14
C SER A 656 28.15 -34.05 22.44
N ASN A 657 27.45 -32.94 22.72
CA ASN A 657 26.56 -32.77 23.88
C ASN A 657 25.08 -33.00 23.52
N PHE A 658 24.77 -33.26 22.25
CA PHE A 658 23.41 -33.52 21.75
C PHE A 658 23.11 -35.01 21.63
#